data_AF-A0AAQ3SJ41-F1
#
_entry.id   AF-A0AAQ3SJ41-F1
#
_cell.length_a   1.000
_cell.length_b   1.000
_cell.length_c   1.000
_cell.angle_alpha   90.00
_cell.angle_beta   90.00
_cell.angle_gamma   90.00
#
_symmetry.space_group_name_H-M   'P 1'
#
loop_
_entity.id
_entity.type
_entity.pdbx_description
1 polymer ?
#
loop_
_entity_poly.entity_id
_entity_poly.type
_entity_poly.pdbx_seq_one_letter_code
_entity_poly.pdbx_strand_id
1 'polypeptide(L)'
;MPALHPVCPPALPSASGRGLPLWLRQRGALHSAPADVAGGREGGDDVDIHGGKSGRQGWRQLPRWEDKAAVGGDVVYVFHGPFAGDEHPPDCDQHNRLRFTGDTLATMALTLLRGMRTPISFRSNTGLFFTVLQPRLARFTTRAESAQATEPKAAPKSIQLATKEAAEQKTQGFEAIIGIETHVQLSTVTKAFCSCPYNYGSQPNSTICPTCMGHPGTLPVLNEKVVECAVKLGLALNCDISMTSKFDRKQYFYPDLPKGYQISQFDIPIAKKGYVDLDLPMEFGGGHRKFGITRVHMEEDAGKLLHSESGSYSQVDLNRAGVPLLEIVSEPDMRTGIEAAEYGAEIQRIVRYLGVSNGNMQEGSLRCDVNVSVRPVGQSEFGTKVEIKNMNSFSAINRAIDYEISRQIMLHKEGQAGQIVQETRLWDESSQKTFTMRKKEGLADYRYFPEPDLPEVILTSDYIDEIRKSMPELPEAKRRRYENMGLSMQDVLFLANDDNVAHFFDSTIEHGADAKLAANWIMGDIAAYLKNEKLSIDEIKLTPLELSELIASIKNATISGKIGKEILVELIAKGGTVKGVIEEKDLVQIADPAAIEAMVDKVIADNPKQLEQYRAGKTKLQGFFAGQVMKASKGKANPVLLNKILGEKLNAS
;
A
#
# COMPACT_ATOMS: atom_id res chain seq x y z
N MET A 1 -27.80 -21.76 -49.36
CA MET A 1 -29.01 -21.38 -50.13
C MET A 1 -30.18 -22.19 -49.60
N PRO A 2 -31.39 -21.62 -49.46
CA PRO A 2 -31.78 -20.21 -49.64
C PRO A 2 -31.83 -19.47 -48.28
N ALA A 3 -31.33 -18.25 -48.04
CA ALA A 3 -31.46 -16.94 -48.73
C ALA A 3 -32.90 -16.38 -48.55
N LEU A 4 -33.19 -15.16 -48.06
CA LEU A 4 -32.56 -13.83 -48.23
C LEU A 4 -32.97 -12.81 -47.12
N HIS A 5 -32.08 -11.87 -46.79
CA HIS A 5 -32.32 -10.56 -46.12
C HIS A 5 -33.01 -9.54 -47.07
N PRO A 6 -33.43 -8.32 -46.63
CA PRO A 6 -32.53 -7.14 -46.50
C PRO A 6 -32.86 -6.17 -45.30
N VAL A 7 -31.88 -5.65 -44.54
CA VAL A 7 -31.12 -4.35 -44.64
C VAL A 7 -31.67 -3.20 -43.73
N CYS A 8 -30.75 -2.65 -42.88
CA CYS A 8 -30.75 -1.44 -42.02
C CYS A 8 -30.94 -0.07 -42.76
N PRO A 9 -30.74 1.15 -42.15
CA PRO A 9 -31.07 1.79 -40.85
C PRO A 9 -31.80 3.17 -41.07
N PRO A 10 -31.91 4.09 -40.07
CA PRO A 10 -30.95 5.23 -39.99
C PRO A 10 -30.67 5.70 -38.53
N ALA A 11 -29.42 6.03 -38.16
CA ALA A 11 -28.74 7.33 -38.21
C ALA A 11 -28.98 8.27 -37.00
N LEU A 12 -27.84 8.74 -36.45
CA LEU A 12 -27.64 9.79 -35.44
C LEU A 12 -28.37 11.11 -35.76
N PRO A 13 -28.49 12.00 -34.76
CA PRO A 13 -28.09 13.37 -35.02
C PRO A 13 -27.06 13.91 -34.01
N SER A 14 -26.12 14.65 -34.59
CA SER A 14 -25.09 15.48 -33.98
C SER A 14 -25.63 16.77 -33.36
N ALA A 15 -24.91 17.23 -32.33
CA ALA A 15 -24.82 18.56 -31.73
C ALA A 15 -25.54 19.76 -32.38
N SER A 16 -26.23 20.56 -31.54
CA SER A 16 -25.97 22.00 -31.42
C SER A 16 -26.72 22.65 -30.24
N GLY A 17 -25.97 23.38 -29.41
CA GLY A 17 -26.31 24.76 -29.06
C GLY A 17 -27.34 25.07 -27.96
N ARG A 18 -26.80 25.77 -26.95
CA ARG A 18 -27.40 26.89 -26.18
C ARG A 18 -28.29 26.55 -24.98
N GLY A 19 -27.90 27.10 -23.82
CA GLY A 19 -28.82 27.29 -22.69
C GLY A 19 -28.18 27.54 -21.33
N LEU A 20 -27.33 28.57 -21.20
CA LEU A 20 -27.11 29.21 -19.88
C LEU A 20 -28.43 29.84 -19.42
N PRO A 21 -28.79 29.80 -18.13
CA PRO A 21 -29.63 30.82 -17.53
C PRO A 21 -28.78 31.74 -16.65
N LEU A 22 -28.43 32.90 -17.21
CA LEU A 22 -28.20 34.12 -16.43
C LEU A 22 -29.57 34.69 -16.10
N TRP A 23 -29.92 34.85 -14.82
CA TRP A 23 -30.90 35.85 -14.42
C TRP A 23 -30.39 36.63 -13.20
N LEU A 24 -30.27 37.92 -13.42
CA LEU A 24 -29.87 38.94 -12.47
C LEU A 24 -30.99 39.99 -12.49
N ARG A 25 -31.65 40.24 -11.35
CA ARG A 25 -31.99 41.58 -10.81
C ARG A 25 -33.12 41.54 -9.77
N GLN A 26 -32.74 41.98 -8.56
CA GLN A 26 -33.38 43.00 -7.71
C GLN A 26 -34.88 43.31 -7.89
N ARG A 27 -35.63 43.16 -6.79
CA ARG A 27 -36.43 44.23 -6.17
C ARG A 27 -36.39 44.08 -4.66
N GLY A 28 -36.11 45.18 -3.96
CA GLY A 28 -36.27 45.27 -2.50
C GLY A 28 -37.69 45.69 -2.12
N ALA A 29 -38.06 45.40 -0.88
CA ALA A 29 -38.50 46.37 0.13
C ALA A 29 -39.27 45.69 1.28
N LEU A 30 -38.89 46.11 2.50
CA LEU A 30 -39.73 46.35 3.67
C LEU A 30 -40.37 45.19 4.48
N HIS A 31 -40.18 45.37 5.80
CA HIS A 31 -40.88 44.81 6.96
C HIS A 31 -40.18 43.62 7.62
N SER A 32 -40.04 43.52 8.94
CA SER A 32 -40.16 44.41 10.09
C SER A 32 -39.82 43.53 11.30
N ALA A 33 -39.06 44.01 12.28
CA ALA A 33 -38.92 43.31 13.56
C ALA A 33 -40.29 43.10 14.24
N PRO A 34 -40.36 42.21 15.23
CA PRO A 34 -40.80 42.71 16.52
C PRO A 34 -39.89 42.28 17.67
N ALA A 35 -39.71 43.22 18.59
CA ALA A 35 -39.30 43.00 19.96
C ALA A 35 -40.54 42.94 20.86
N ASP A 36 -40.34 42.30 22.02
CA ASP A 36 -41.05 42.42 23.31
C ASP A 36 -42.45 41.84 23.48
N VAL A 37 -42.56 40.90 24.44
CA VAL A 37 -43.32 40.93 25.72
C VAL A 37 -42.77 39.74 26.56
N ALA A 38 -41.96 39.88 27.61
CA ALA A 38 -42.16 40.44 28.96
C ALA A 38 -43.12 39.64 29.88
N GLY A 39 -42.56 39.12 30.99
CA GLY A 39 -43.26 38.71 32.23
C GLY A 39 -43.15 37.21 32.54
N GLY A 40 -42.61 36.74 33.67
CA GLY A 40 -42.02 37.37 34.85
C GLY A 40 -41.77 36.30 35.94
N ARG A 41 -40.82 36.61 36.86
CA ARG A 41 -40.74 36.30 38.32
C ARG A 41 -41.04 34.85 38.78
N GLU A 42 -40.24 34.19 39.62
CA GLU A 42 -39.75 34.58 40.96
C GLU A 42 -38.67 33.57 41.40
N GLY A 43 -37.54 34.04 41.96
CA GLY A 43 -37.12 33.72 43.34
C GLY A 43 -35.80 32.94 43.29
N GLY A 44 -34.68 33.34 43.88
CA GLY A 44 -34.47 34.05 45.14
C GLY A 44 -33.73 33.07 46.05
N ASP A 45 -32.42 33.25 46.24
CA ASP A 45 -31.68 32.93 47.48
C ASP A 45 -30.23 33.43 47.33
N ASP A 46 -29.99 34.60 47.93
CA ASP A 46 -28.68 35.11 48.35
C ASP A 46 -28.27 34.43 49.66
N VAL A 47 -27.01 33.99 49.78
CA VAL A 47 -26.28 34.03 51.07
C VAL A 47 -24.82 34.44 50.85
N ASP A 48 -24.43 35.36 51.72
CA ASP A 48 -23.28 36.26 51.78
C ASP A 48 -21.87 35.67 52.08
N ILE A 49 -20.88 36.34 51.49
CA ILE A 49 -19.68 37.00 52.06
C ILE A 49 -18.72 36.24 53.00
N HIS A 50 -17.46 36.12 52.54
CA HIS A 50 -16.20 36.56 53.22
C HIS A 50 -15.15 36.74 52.09
N GLY A 51 -14.40 37.84 51.89
CA GLY A 51 -13.86 38.84 52.80
C GLY A 51 -12.32 38.75 52.75
N GLY A 52 -11.65 39.49 51.85
CA GLY A 52 -10.18 39.51 51.78
C GLY A 52 -9.60 40.54 50.80
N LYS A 53 -9.20 41.71 51.33
CA LYS A 53 -8.53 42.82 50.63
C LYS A 53 -7.01 42.61 50.55
N SER A 54 -6.40 42.92 49.40
CA SER A 54 -5.11 43.60 49.17
C SER A 54 -4.52 43.12 47.83
N GLY A 55 -3.97 43.90 46.91
CA GLY A 55 -3.68 45.33 46.84
C GLY A 55 -3.30 45.65 45.40
N ARG A 56 -3.60 46.88 44.96
CA ARG A 56 -3.18 47.43 43.67
C ARG A 56 -1.67 47.64 43.68
N GLN A 57 -0.97 47.19 42.65
CA GLN A 57 0.34 47.73 42.28
C GLN A 57 0.39 48.00 40.78
N GLY A 58 1.05 49.12 40.46
CA GLY A 58 0.91 49.87 39.23
C GLY A 58 1.47 49.17 37.99
N TRP A 59 0.80 49.44 36.88
CA TRP A 59 1.33 49.31 35.54
C TRP A 59 2.58 50.19 35.40
N ARG A 60 3.75 49.56 35.37
CA ARG A 60 4.99 50.21 34.93
C ARG A 60 5.06 50.13 33.41
N GLN A 61 5.13 51.31 32.79
CA GLN A 61 5.56 51.47 31.41
C GLN A 61 6.97 50.90 31.24
N LEU A 62 7.16 50.10 30.19
CA LEU A 62 8.48 49.72 29.67
C LEU A 62 8.66 50.35 28.28
N PRO A 63 9.90 50.65 27.87
CA PRO A 63 10.20 51.78 26.98
C PRO A 63 10.05 51.44 25.50
N ARG A 64 9.68 52.45 24.71
CA ARG A 64 9.92 52.51 23.26
C ARG A 64 11.40 52.26 22.98
N TRP A 65 11.68 51.34 22.06
CA TRP A 65 12.96 51.27 21.37
C TRP A 65 12.76 51.83 19.96
N GLU A 66 13.29 53.02 19.74
CA GLU A 66 13.52 53.60 18.42
C GLU A 66 14.79 53.02 17.81
N ASP A 67 14.67 52.70 16.52
CA ASP A 67 15.67 52.63 15.45
C ASP A 67 17.15 52.57 15.80
N LYS A 68 17.77 51.42 15.47
CA LYS A 68 19.11 51.38 14.89
C LYS A 68 19.16 50.40 13.72
N ALA A 69 19.27 50.97 12.53
CA ALA A 69 19.70 50.30 11.32
C ALA A 69 21.14 49.79 11.45
N ALA A 70 21.42 48.58 10.97
CA ALA A 70 22.74 48.17 10.53
C ALA A 70 22.68 46.90 9.65
N VAL A 71 23.00 47.11 8.37
CA VAL A 71 23.67 46.21 7.41
C VAL A 71 22.87 45.02 6.87
N GLY A 72 22.40 45.22 5.63
CA GLY A 72 21.83 44.17 4.79
C GLY A 72 22.88 43.12 4.39
N GLY A 73 22.47 41.86 4.49
CA GLY A 73 23.05 40.77 3.72
C GLY A 73 22.14 40.51 2.52
N ASP A 74 22.65 40.74 1.32
CA ASP A 74 21.95 40.40 0.09
C ASP A 74 21.71 38.89 0.02
N VAL A 75 20.45 38.48 0.15
CA VAL A 75 20.02 37.13 -0.27
C VAL A 75 19.84 37.20 -1.78
N VAL A 76 20.87 36.76 -2.51
CA VAL A 76 20.78 36.61 -3.96
C VAL A 76 19.94 35.38 -4.29
N TYR A 77 18.70 35.60 -4.74
CA TYR A 77 17.93 34.57 -5.43
C TYR A 77 18.48 34.42 -6.85
N VAL A 78 19.23 33.34 -7.10
CA VAL A 78 19.65 32.99 -8.46
C VAL A 78 18.55 32.14 -9.10
N PHE A 79 17.72 32.78 -9.93
CA PHE A 79 16.82 32.08 -10.86
C PHE A 79 17.60 31.73 -12.12
N HIS A 80 17.91 30.46 -12.34
CA HIS A 80 18.37 29.99 -13.66
C HIS A 80 17.16 29.72 -14.55
N GLY A 81 16.75 30.72 -15.32
CA GLY A 81 15.94 30.54 -16.52
C GLY A 81 16.83 30.33 -17.75
N PRO A 82 16.37 29.63 -18.80
CA PRO A 82 17.13 29.51 -20.04
C PRO A 82 17.01 30.84 -20.80
N PHE A 83 18.06 31.65 -20.76
CA PHE A 83 18.18 32.79 -21.67
C PHE A 83 18.87 32.35 -22.95
N ALA A 84 18.10 32.37 -24.04
CA ALA A 84 18.62 32.50 -25.39
C ALA A 84 19.29 33.87 -25.51
N GLY A 85 20.58 33.87 -25.83
CA GLY A 85 21.31 35.09 -26.19
C GLY A 85 21.33 35.24 -27.69
N ASP A 86 21.02 36.44 -28.18
CA ASP A 86 21.45 36.94 -29.49
C ASP A 86 21.43 38.48 -29.41
N GLU A 87 22.60 39.09 -29.58
CA GLU A 87 22.89 40.48 -30.00
C GLU A 87 24.41 40.67 -29.80
N HIS A 88 25.27 40.72 -30.83
CA HIS A 88 25.49 41.77 -31.83
C HIS A 88 26.59 41.29 -32.83
N PRO A 89 26.68 41.80 -34.08
CA PRO A 89 27.39 43.07 -34.36
C PRO A 89 26.85 43.90 -35.55
N PRO A 90 27.27 45.18 -35.73
CA PRO A 90 27.23 45.85 -37.02
C PRO A 90 28.60 45.83 -37.73
N ASP A 91 28.50 46.06 -39.04
CA ASP A 91 29.48 46.51 -40.02
C ASP A 91 30.25 45.53 -40.94
N CYS A 92 30.15 45.93 -42.21
CA CYS A 92 31.01 45.74 -43.38
C CYS A 92 31.03 44.41 -44.15
N ASP A 93 30.23 44.46 -45.22
CA ASP A 93 30.72 44.49 -46.61
C ASP A 93 30.68 43.20 -47.46
N GLN A 94 30.16 43.41 -48.67
CA GLN A 94 30.35 42.64 -49.91
C GLN A 94 29.59 41.34 -50.21
N HIS A 95 28.69 41.53 -51.17
CA HIS A 95 28.49 40.74 -52.39
C HIS A 95 27.44 39.61 -52.45
N ASN A 96 26.52 39.88 -53.38
CA ASN A 96 25.83 38.96 -54.30
C ASN A 96 24.65 38.12 -53.78
N ARG A 97 23.46 38.64 -54.10
CA ARG A 97 22.50 38.05 -55.06
C ARG A 97 22.46 36.52 -55.10
N LEU A 98 21.37 35.91 -54.63
CA LEU A 98 20.20 35.58 -55.45
C LEU A 98 19.13 34.86 -54.62
N ARG A 99 17.89 35.31 -54.83
CA ARG A 99 16.64 34.76 -54.30
C ARG A 99 16.45 33.30 -54.75
N PHE A 100 15.68 32.51 -54.00
CA PHE A 100 14.40 31.97 -54.48
C PHE A 100 13.57 31.42 -53.31
N THR A 101 12.44 32.08 -53.08
CA THR A 101 11.16 31.55 -52.58
C THR A 101 10.75 30.32 -53.39
N GLY A 102 10.01 29.32 -52.92
CA GLY A 102 9.16 29.09 -51.75
C GLY A 102 8.32 27.84 -52.11
N ASP A 103 7.75 27.19 -51.09
CA ASP A 103 6.54 26.33 -51.09
C ASP A 103 6.42 25.18 -52.13
N THR A 104 6.00 23.95 -51.81
CA THR A 104 4.78 23.55 -51.09
C THR A 104 4.76 22.00 -51.04
N LEU A 105 4.09 21.42 -50.01
CA LEU A 105 3.32 20.13 -49.99
C LEU A 105 4.04 18.83 -50.43
N ALA A 106 3.73 17.60 -50.00
CA ALA A 106 3.03 16.96 -48.90
C ALA A 106 3.14 15.44 -49.19
N THR A 107 2.97 14.60 -48.16
CA THR A 107 2.37 13.24 -48.23
C THR A 107 3.26 12.00 -48.49
N MET A 108 3.31 11.16 -47.44
CA MET A 108 3.20 9.69 -47.38
C MET A 108 4.34 8.71 -47.73
N ALA A 109 4.75 8.00 -46.66
CA ALA A 109 4.65 6.54 -46.44
C ALA A 109 5.71 5.56 -47.01
N LEU A 110 6.29 4.83 -46.05
CA LEU A 110 6.57 3.38 -46.02
C LEU A 110 7.50 2.74 -47.09
N THR A 111 8.64 2.18 -46.66
CA THR A 111 8.87 0.71 -46.45
C THR A 111 10.35 0.30 -46.56
N LEU A 112 10.83 -0.43 -45.53
CA LEU A 112 11.93 -1.41 -45.41
C LEU A 112 13.05 -1.53 -46.48
N LEU A 113 14.31 -1.62 -46.02
CA LEU A 113 15.24 -2.72 -46.38
C LEU A 113 16.44 -2.83 -45.43
N ARG A 114 16.80 -4.09 -45.14
CA ARG A 114 17.91 -4.61 -44.32
C ARG A 114 19.30 -4.29 -44.88
N GLY A 115 20.29 -4.22 -43.99
CA GLY A 115 21.71 -4.37 -44.36
C GLY A 115 22.63 -4.59 -43.15
N MET A 116 23.01 -5.85 -42.89
CA MET A 116 24.06 -6.25 -41.94
C MET A 116 25.44 -5.90 -42.48
N ARG A 117 26.36 -5.37 -41.66
CA ARG A 117 27.83 -5.61 -41.73
C ARG A 117 28.48 -5.50 -40.34
N THR A 118 29.34 -6.47 -40.05
CA THR A 118 30.09 -6.72 -38.81
C THR A 118 31.49 -6.04 -38.86
N PRO A 119 32.45 -6.30 -37.94
CA PRO A 119 32.97 -5.27 -37.02
C PRO A 119 34.45 -4.92 -37.29
N ILE A 120 34.94 -3.83 -36.68
CA ILE A 120 36.37 -3.49 -36.65
C ILE A 120 36.84 -3.47 -35.20
N SER A 121 37.93 -4.19 -34.96
CA SER A 121 38.68 -4.31 -33.72
C SER A 121 39.87 -3.36 -33.74
N PHE A 122 40.19 -2.68 -32.63
CA PHE A 122 41.56 -2.36 -32.25
C PHE A 122 41.72 -2.27 -30.72
N ARG A 123 42.86 -2.81 -30.26
CA ARG A 123 43.32 -3.04 -28.88
C ARG A 123 43.87 -1.78 -28.20
N SER A 124 43.87 -1.75 -26.85
CA SER A 124 45.12 -1.72 -26.05
C SER A 124 44.90 -1.98 -24.55
N ASN A 125 45.88 -2.65 -23.96
CA ASN A 125 46.01 -3.15 -22.58
C ASN A 125 45.90 -2.10 -21.46
N THR A 126 45.33 -2.51 -20.33
CA THR A 126 45.94 -2.34 -18.99
C THR A 126 45.49 -3.52 -18.11
N GLY A 127 46.43 -4.19 -17.46
CA GLY A 127 46.17 -5.32 -16.57
C GLY A 127 46.16 -4.90 -15.11
N LEU A 128 45.23 -5.48 -14.34
CA LEU A 128 45.36 -5.62 -12.88
C LEU A 128 44.76 -6.96 -12.46
N PHE A 129 45.50 -7.66 -11.61
CA PHE A 129 45.26 -9.00 -11.10
C PHE A 129 44.01 -9.07 -10.22
N PHE A 130 43.18 -10.12 -10.40
CA PHE A 130 42.23 -10.59 -9.40
C PHE A 130 42.43 -12.08 -9.14
N THR A 131 42.76 -12.41 -7.90
CA THR A 131 42.91 -13.76 -7.35
C THR A 131 41.52 -14.33 -7.06
N VAL A 132 41.16 -15.46 -7.70
CA VAL A 132 39.90 -16.18 -7.44
C VAL A 132 40.17 -17.31 -6.44
N LEU A 133 39.56 -17.21 -5.26
CA LEU A 133 39.48 -18.30 -4.28
C LEU A 133 38.24 -19.16 -4.58
N GLN A 134 38.46 -20.42 -4.97
CA GLN A 134 37.43 -21.45 -5.05
C GLN A 134 37.03 -21.93 -3.63
N PRO A 135 35.74 -22.12 -3.32
CA PRO A 135 35.33 -22.93 -2.19
C PRO A 135 35.16 -24.40 -2.61
N ARG A 136 35.70 -25.28 -1.76
CA ARG A 136 35.67 -26.74 -1.87
C ARG A 136 34.25 -27.30 -1.74
N LEU A 137 33.94 -28.30 -2.57
CA LEU A 137 32.80 -29.21 -2.43
C LEU A 137 32.88 -30.01 -1.12
N ALA A 138 31.85 -29.91 -0.29
CA ALA A 138 31.54 -30.90 0.75
C ALA A 138 30.23 -31.62 0.38
N ARG A 139 30.35 -32.94 0.18
CA ARG A 139 29.24 -33.87 -0.05
C ARG A 139 28.40 -33.97 1.21
N PHE A 140 27.12 -33.62 1.14
CA PHE A 140 26.12 -34.02 2.12
C PHE A 140 25.21 -35.10 1.51
N THR A 141 25.30 -36.29 2.08
CA THR A 141 24.42 -37.43 1.79
C THR A 141 23.08 -37.21 2.49
N THR A 142 22.00 -37.06 1.73
CA THR A 142 20.64 -37.05 2.28
C THR A 142 20.15 -38.49 2.46
N ARG A 143 19.88 -38.86 3.71
CA ARG A 143 19.18 -40.10 4.07
C ARG A 143 17.69 -39.77 4.16
N ALA A 144 16.90 -40.32 3.25
CA ALA A 144 15.45 -40.17 3.24
C ALA A 144 14.83 -41.10 4.29
N GLU A 145 14.17 -40.54 5.31
CA GLU A 145 13.23 -41.25 6.17
C GLU A 145 11.79 -40.90 5.77
N SER A 146 10.96 -41.94 5.78
CA SER A 146 9.60 -42.00 5.25
C SER A 146 8.60 -41.19 6.08
N ALA A 147 7.85 -40.32 5.43
CA ALA A 147 6.69 -39.64 6.01
C ALA A 147 5.51 -40.62 6.19
N GLN A 148 5.03 -40.74 7.42
CA GLN A 148 3.69 -41.26 7.73
C GLN A 148 2.72 -40.09 7.84
N ALA A 149 1.53 -40.26 7.26
CA ALA A 149 0.43 -39.31 7.30
C ALA A 149 0.00 -39.01 8.74
N THR A 150 -0.20 -37.73 9.06
CA THR A 150 -0.83 -37.28 10.32
C THR A 150 -1.96 -36.30 9.99
N GLU A 151 -3.11 -36.56 10.60
CA GLU A 151 -4.32 -35.72 10.63
C GLU A 151 -4.04 -34.29 11.14
N PRO A 152 -4.90 -33.31 10.82
CA PRO A 152 -4.64 -31.90 11.12
C PRO A 152 -4.67 -31.65 12.63
N LYS A 153 -3.49 -31.48 13.25
CA LYS A 153 -3.38 -31.01 14.64
C LYS A 153 -3.57 -29.50 14.68
N ALA A 154 -4.56 -29.07 15.47
CA ALA A 154 -4.66 -27.71 15.98
C ALA A 154 -3.30 -27.26 16.57
N ALA A 155 -2.92 -26.01 16.33
CA ALA A 155 -1.68 -25.44 16.84
C ALA A 155 -1.60 -25.65 18.38
N PRO A 156 -0.46 -26.14 18.91
CA PRO A 156 -0.36 -26.43 20.32
C PRO A 156 -0.40 -25.12 21.14
N LYS A 157 -1.29 -25.08 22.14
CA LYS A 157 -1.44 -23.98 23.12
C LYS A 157 -0.11 -23.49 23.74
N SER A 158 0.96 -24.29 23.68
CA SER A 158 2.29 -23.96 24.17
C SER A 158 2.99 -22.85 23.38
N ILE A 159 2.70 -22.66 22.09
CA ILE A 159 3.32 -21.59 21.30
C ILE A 159 2.67 -20.24 21.60
N GLN A 160 1.34 -20.22 21.77
CA GLN A 160 0.58 -19.02 22.18
C GLN A 160 0.90 -18.56 23.60
N LEU A 161 1.13 -19.50 24.54
CA LEU A 161 1.62 -19.14 25.87
C LEU A 161 3.06 -18.61 25.81
N ALA A 162 3.95 -19.21 25.00
CA ALA A 162 5.34 -18.78 24.91
C ALA A 162 5.52 -17.39 24.28
N THR A 163 4.72 -17.01 23.29
CA THR A 163 4.73 -15.64 22.73
C THR A 163 4.14 -14.61 23.69
N LYS A 164 3.10 -15.00 24.45
CA LYS A 164 2.51 -14.14 25.47
C LYS A 164 3.45 -13.93 26.67
N GLU A 165 4.07 -15.00 27.16
CA GLU A 165 5.08 -14.95 28.23
C GLU A 165 6.35 -14.21 27.78
N ALA A 166 6.77 -14.30 26.52
CA ALA A 166 7.91 -13.53 25.99
C ALA A 166 7.59 -12.03 25.84
N ALA A 167 6.34 -11.68 25.49
CA ALA A 167 5.88 -10.29 25.47
C ALA A 167 5.71 -9.72 26.89
N GLU A 168 5.16 -10.50 27.83
CA GLU A 168 5.05 -10.15 29.25
C GLU A 168 6.43 -10.07 29.94
N GLN A 169 7.39 -10.91 29.53
CA GLN A 169 8.79 -10.83 29.99
C GLN A 169 9.54 -9.61 29.44
N LYS A 170 9.16 -9.07 28.28
CA LYS A 170 9.74 -7.83 27.73
C LYS A 170 9.29 -6.59 28.50
N THR A 171 8.05 -6.56 29.01
CA THR A 171 7.50 -5.35 29.63
C THR A 171 7.67 -5.28 31.15
N GLN A 172 7.98 -6.39 31.84
CA GLN A 172 8.49 -6.41 33.23
C GLN A 172 7.76 -5.46 34.21
N GLY A 173 6.42 -5.48 34.22
CA GLY A 173 5.59 -4.63 35.10
C GLY A 173 5.21 -3.27 34.51
N PHE A 174 5.51 -3.01 33.25
CA PHE A 174 5.06 -1.85 32.48
C PHE A 174 4.06 -2.28 31.39
N GLU A 175 3.29 -1.33 30.87
CA GLU A 175 2.54 -1.45 29.63
C GLU A 175 2.93 -0.32 28.67
N ALA A 176 2.95 -0.61 27.38
CA ALA A 176 3.19 0.37 26.33
C ALA A 176 1.87 0.93 25.82
N ILE A 177 1.85 2.21 25.50
CA ILE A 177 0.73 2.95 24.93
C ILE A 177 1.23 3.54 23.62
N ILE A 178 0.67 3.07 22.51
CA ILE A 178 1.15 3.39 21.18
C ILE A 178 0.01 3.97 20.36
N GLY A 179 0.27 5.11 19.73
CA GLY A 179 -0.58 5.71 18.71
C GLY A 179 0.21 5.98 17.44
N ILE A 180 -0.43 5.90 16.30
CA ILE A 180 0.15 6.11 14.97
C ILE A 180 -0.59 7.25 14.26
N GLU A 181 0.19 8.13 13.67
CA GLU A 181 -0.22 9.15 12.71
C GLU A 181 0.20 8.68 11.32
N THR A 182 -0.78 8.40 10.46
CA THR A 182 -0.54 7.87 9.12
C THR A 182 -0.91 8.92 8.07
N HIS A 183 0.06 9.32 7.26
CA HIS A 183 -0.19 10.19 6.10
C HIS A 183 -0.30 9.35 4.84
N VAL A 184 -1.41 9.52 4.12
CA VAL A 184 -1.71 8.83 2.87
C VAL A 184 -1.71 9.86 1.74
N GLN A 185 -0.76 9.73 0.81
CA GLN A 185 -0.75 10.50 -0.43
C GLN A 185 -1.80 9.97 -1.39
N LEU A 186 -2.71 10.83 -1.81
CA LEU A 186 -3.79 10.44 -2.71
C LEU A 186 -3.31 10.32 -4.15
N SER A 187 -3.80 9.30 -4.85
CA SER A 187 -3.55 9.05 -6.28
C SER A 187 -4.48 9.89 -7.18
N THR A 188 -4.59 11.20 -6.92
CA THR A 188 -5.36 12.11 -7.75
C THR A 188 -4.56 12.62 -8.94
N VAL A 189 -5.25 12.99 -10.02
CA VAL A 189 -4.60 13.56 -11.22
C VAL A 189 -4.02 14.94 -10.93
N THR A 190 -4.76 15.80 -10.25
CA THR A 190 -4.32 17.15 -9.87
C THR A 190 -4.03 17.26 -8.38
N LYS A 191 -3.25 18.27 -8.00
CA LYS A 191 -2.94 18.65 -6.62
C LYS A 191 -4.21 19.05 -5.82
N ALA A 192 -4.05 19.24 -4.51
CA ALA A 192 -5.16 19.48 -3.58
C ALA A 192 -5.86 20.81 -3.83
N PHE A 193 -5.07 21.83 -4.18
CA PHE A 193 -5.51 23.23 -4.23
C PHE A 193 -5.17 23.95 -5.54
N CYS A 194 -4.69 23.22 -6.56
CA CYS A 194 -4.38 23.77 -7.88
C CYS A 194 -4.45 22.69 -8.97
N SER A 195 -4.38 23.09 -10.24
CA SER A 195 -4.53 22.19 -11.40
C SER A 195 -3.24 21.49 -11.84
N CYS A 196 -2.13 21.63 -11.10
CA CYS A 196 -0.88 20.94 -11.44
C CYS A 196 -1.04 19.43 -11.23
N PRO A 197 -0.46 18.59 -12.11
CA PRO A 197 -0.32 17.17 -11.83
C PRO A 197 0.81 16.93 -10.82
N TYR A 198 0.88 15.70 -10.31
CA TYR A 198 2.06 15.20 -9.61
C TYR A 198 2.37 13.79 -10.08
N ASN A 199 3.60 13.58 -10.53
CA ASN A 199 4.14 12.26 -10.84
C ASN A 199 5.45 12.09 -10.08
N TYR A 200 5.57 11.00 -9.33
CA TYR A 200 6.80 10.65 -8.63
C TYR A 200 7.96 10.52 -9.64
N GLY A 201 9.14 11.02 -9.26
CA GLY A 201 10.33 10.97 -10.12
C GLY A 201 10.39 12.01 -11.25
N SER A 202 9.47 12.98 -11.29
CA SER A 202 9.54 14.09 -12.24
C SER A 202 10.82 14.93 -12.07
N GLN A 203 11.25 15.60 -13.14
CA GLN A 203 12.33 16.59 -13.09
C GLN A 203 12.03 17.66 -12.03
N PRO A 204 13.00 18.09 -11.20
CA PRO A 204 12.76 19.07 -10.14
C PRO A 204 12.04 20.33 -10.64
N ASN A 205 11.05 20.80 -9.89
CA ASN A 205 10.31 22.03 -10.19
C ASN A 205 9.65 22.08 -11.59
N SER A 206 9.27 20.94 -12.18
CA SER A 206 8.62 20.86 -13.50
C SER A 206 7.09 20.77 -13.44
N THR A 207 6.53 20.46 -12.26
CA THR A 207 5.07 20.26 -12.04
C THR A 207 4.52 21.27 -11.03
N ILE A 208 4.79 22.54 -11.28
CA ILE A 208 4.48 23.66 -10.36
C ILE A 208 3.70 24.78 -11.05
N CYS A 209 3.02 25.60 -10.25
CA CYS A 209 2.30 26.80 -10.67
C CYS A 209 2.40 27.88 -9.58
N PRO A 210 2.03 29.14 -9.88
CA PRO A 210 2.04 30.22 -8.90
C PRO A 210 1.36 29.87 -7.56
N THR A 211 0.23 29.14 -7.59
CA THR A 211 -0.50 28.76 -6.37
C THR A 211 0.31 27.82 -5.47
N CYS A 212 0.85 26.71 -6.00
CA CYS A 212 1.62 25.79 -5.17
C CYS A 212 3.03 26.31 -4.85
N MET A 213 3.52 27.31 -5.59
CA MET A 213 4.72 28.09 -5.24
C MET A 213 4.45 29.20 -4.24
N GLY A 214 3.21 29.42 -3.81
CA GLY A 214 2.86 30.48 -2.85
C GLY A 214 3.12 31.90 -3.36
N HIS A 215 2.98 32.15 -4.67
CA HIS A 215 3.15 33.49 -5.22
C HIS A 215 2.10 34.49 -4.66
N PRO A 216 2.48 35.77 -4.46
CA PRO A 216 1.53 36.79 -4.04
C PRO A 216 0.31 36.91 -4.95
N GLY A 217 -0.88 36.99 -4.37
CA GLY A 217 -2.15 37.15 -5.08
C GLY A 217 -2.79 35.86 -5.62
N THR A 218 -2.19 34.69 -5.34
CA THR A 218 -2.77 33.40 -5.71
C THR A 218 -3.75 32.88 -4.64
N LEU A 219 -4.75 32.10 -5.06
CA LEU A 219 -5.76 31.52 -4.16
C LEU A 219 -5.86 30.00 -4.37
N PRO A 220 -6.10 29.22 -3.29
CA PRO A 220 -6.34 27.78 -3.37
C PRO A 220 -7.72 27.46 -3.97
N VAL A 221 -7.82 26.38 -4.74
CA VAL A 221 -9.09 25.82 -5.23
C VAL A 221 -9.14 24.33 -4.94
N LEU A 222 -10.02 23.91 -4.03
CA LEU A 222 -10.12 22.53 -3.57
C LEU A 222 -10.48 21.57 -4.72
N ASN A 223 -9.73 20.48 -4.80
CA ASN A 223 -9.98 19.38 -5.70
C ASN A 223 -11.10 18.46 -5.17
N GLU A 224 -12.18 18.33 -5.92
CA GLU A 224 -13.35 17.49 -5.58
C GLU A 224 -12.97 16.02 -5.29
N LYS A 225 -11.99 15.46 -6.02
CA LYS A 225 -11.56 14.07 -5.80
C LYS A 225 -10.88 13.86 -4.46
N VAL A 226 -10.31 14.91 -3.86
CA VAL A 226 -9.75 14.83 -2.51
C VAL A 226 -10.86 14.62 -1.49
N VAL A 227 -11.99 15.30 -1.65
CA VAL A 227 -13.18 15.15 -0.79
C VAL A 227 -13.78 13.75 -0.97
N GLU A 228 -13.93 13.28 -2.20
CA GLU A 228 -14.43 11.92 -2.48
C GLU A 228 -13.56 10.85 -1.82
N CYS A 229 -12.23 10.93 -1.99
CA CYS A 229 -11.27 10.01 -1.37
C CYS A 229 -11.33 10.07 0.17
N ALA A 230 -11.48 11.27 0.74
CA ALA A 230 -11.58 11.46 2.18
C ALA A 230 -12.84 10.82 2.77
N VAL A 231 -13.99 10.97 2.10
CA VAL A 231 -15.24 10.32 2.51
C VAL A 231 -15.15 8.81 2.35
N LYS A 232 -14.59 8.30 1.25
CA LYS A 232 -14.34 6.85 1.05
C LYS A 232 -13.51 6.27 2.20
N LEU A 233 -12.40 6.91 2.53
CA LEU A 233 -11.53 6.46 3.61
C LEU A 233 -12.20 6.55 4.98
N GLY A 234 -12.92 7.65 5.25
CA GLY A 234 -13.69 7.81 6.48
C GLY A 234 -14.72 6.70 6.67
N LEU A 235 -15.50 6.37 5.63
CA LEU A 235 -16.47 5.29 5.65
C LEU A 235 -15.80 3.92 5.84
N ALA A 236 -14.68 3.68 5.15
CA ALA A 236 -13.94 2.43 5.26
C ALA A 236 -13.32 2.20 6.64
N LEU A 237 -13.00 3.29 7.34
CA LEU A 237 -12.52 3.28 8.72
C LEU A 237 -13.65 3.41 9.75
N ASN A 238 -14.91 3.17 9.33
CA ASN A 238 -16.10 3.21 10.18
C ASN A 238 -16.26 4.54 10.96
N CYS A 239 -15.75 5.65 10.43
CA CYS A 239 -15.84 6.96 11.06
C CYS A 239 -17.22 7.60 10.86
N ASP A 240 -17.56 8.49 11.79
CA ASP A 240 -18.61 9.48 11.60
C ASP A 240 -18.15 10.54 10.60
N ILE A 241 -18.83 10.64 9.45
CA ILE A 241 -18.55 11.67 8.43
C ILE A 241 -19.17 13.00 8.86
N SER A 242 -18.37 14.07 8.85
CA SER A 242 -18.84 15.42 9.15
C SER A 242 -19.61 15.99 7.95
N MET A 243 -20.89 16.34 8.14
CA MET A 243 -21.72 16.99 7.10
C MET A 243 -21.20 18.37 6.70
N THR A 244 -20.47 19.01 7.59
CA THR A 244 -19.78 20.28 7.37
C THR A 244 -18.35 20.13 7.89
N SER A 245 -17.37 20.52 7.09
CA SER A 245 -15.96 20.58 7.50
C SER A 245 -15.29 21.83 6.95
N LYS A 246 -14.20 22.25 7.56
CA LYS A 246 -13.47 23.46 7.13
C LYS A 246 -11.97 23.20 7.04
N PHE A 247 -11.29 24.05 6.29
CA PHE A 247 -9.83 24.08 6.25
C PHE A 247 -9.30 25.15 7.22
N ASP A 248 -8.08 24.93 7.68
CA ASP A 248 -7.35 25.76 8.61
C ASP A 248 -5.91 25.93 8.12
N ARG A 249 -5.28 27.04 8.48
CA ARG A 249 -3.85 27.26 8.25
C ARG A 249 -3.05 26.79 9.45
N LYS A 250 -2.18 25.80 9.24
CA LYS A 250 -1.14 25.37 10.18
C LYS A 250 0.14 26.16 9.87
N GLN A 251 0.47 27.15 10.70
CA GLN A 251 1.56 28.08 10.41
C GLN A 251 2.92 27.55 10.91
N TYR A 252 3.87 27.41 9.99
CA TYR A 252 5.28 27.18 10.31
C TYR A 252 6.15 27.55 9.12
N PHE A 253 7.37 28.00 9.40
CA PHE A 253 8.32 28.39 8.37
C PHE A 253 9.30 27.25 8.10
N TYR A 254 9.29 26.75 6.87
CA TYR A 254 10.28 25.79 6.40
C TYR A 254 10.48 25.94 4.88
N PRO A 255 11.69 25.75 4.33
CA PRO A 255 11.97 26.07 2.92
C PRO A 255 11.16 25.27 1.88
N ASP A 256 10.65 24.08 2.25
CA ASP A 256 9.80 23.26 1.40
C ASP A 256 8.30 23.64 1.44
N LEU A 257 7.92 24.58 2.30
CA LEU A 257 6.56 25.07 2.47
C LEU A 257 6.48 26.54 2.04
N PRO A 258 6.31 26.82 0.74
CA PRO A 258 6.51 28.15 0.19
C PRO A 258 5.50 29.20 0.69
N LYS A 259 4.31 28.77 1.13
CA LYS A 259 3.26 29.66 1.67
C LYS A 259 3.56 30.15 3.09
N GLY A 260 4.48 29.52 3.82
CA GLY A 260 4.68 29.74 5.26
C GLY A 260 3.55 29.21 6.16
N TYR A 261 2.61 28.47 5.57
CA TYR A 261 1.57 27.70 6.24
C TYR A 261 1.14 26.52 5.37
N GLN A 262 0.69 25.45 6.01
CA GLN A 262 0.10 24.29 5.37
C GLN A 262 -1.43 24.39 5.51
N ILE A 263 -2.15 24.23 4.40
CA ILE A 263 -3.61 24.09 4.46
C ILE A 263 -3.93 22.67 4.94
N SER A 264 -4.61 22.57 6.08
CA SER A 264 -5.00 21.32 6.75
C SER A 264 -6.41 21.48 7.35
N GLN A 265 -6.86 20.59 8.24
CA GLN A 265 -8.08 20.80 9.03
C GLN A 265 -7.75 20.65 10.51
N PHE A 266 -8.28 21.51 11.39
CA PHE A 266 -7.98 21.44 12.82
C PHE A 266 -9.13 20.90 13.65
N ASP A 267 -10.13 21.71 13.99
CA ASP A 267 -11.23 21.37 14.91
C ASP A 267 -12.40 20.63 14.24
N ILE A 268 -12.65 20.84 12.95
CA ILE A 268 -13.76 20.20 12.20
C ILE A 268 -13.22 19.36 11.04
N PRO A 269 -12.65 18.16 11.31
CA PRO A 269 -12.17 17.25 10.28
C PRO A 269 -13.33 16.62 9.50
N ILE A 270 -13.03 16.14 8.30
CA ILE A 270 -14.00 15.46 7.42
C ILE A 270 -14.56 14.16 8.01
N ALA A 271 -13.79 13.43 8.82
CA ALA A 271 -14.26 12.23 9.52
C ALA A 271 -13.63 12.07 10.91
N LYS A 272 -14.37 11.48 11.85
CA LYS A 272 -13.95 11.30 13.26
C LYS A 272 -14.52 10.04 13.89
N LYS A 273 -13.92 9.59 15.00
CA LYS A 273 -14.44 8.52 15.87
C LYS A 273 -14.75 7.20 15.13
N GLY A 274 -13.78 6.72 14.36
CA GLY A 274 -13.88 5.44 13.68
C GLY A 274 -13.18 4.31 14.41
N TYR A 275 -13.02 3.20 13.71
CA TYR A 275 -12.20 2.07 14.13
C TYR A 275 -11.79 1.22 12.93
N VAL A 276 -10.67 0.52 13.06
CA VAL A 276 -10.23 -0.53 12.14
C VAL A 276 -10.20 -1.88 12.87
N ASP A 277 -10.75 -2.89 12.21
CA ASP A 277 -10.70 -4.28 12.63
C ASP A 277 -9.61 -5.00 11.82
N LEU A 278 -8.74 -5.75 12.50
CA LEU A 278 -7.70 -6.55 11.85
C LEU A 278 -7.42 -7.84 12.61
N ASP A 279 -7.00 -8.85 11.87
CA ASP A 279 -6.57 -10.13 12.42
C ASP A 279 -5.05 -10.17 12.51
N LEU A 280 -4.53 -10.43 13.70
CA LEU A 280 -3.09 -10.59 13.91
C LEU A 280 -2.62 -11.94 13.32
N PRO A 281 -1.41 -12.01 12.73
CA PRO A 281 -0.85 -13.26 12.27
C PRO A 281 -0.71 -14.29 13.40
N MET A 282 -0.98 -15.57 13.08
CA MET A 282 -0.92 -16.67 14.06
C MET A 282 0.46 -16.84 14.71
N GLU A 283 1.53 -16.52 13.98
CA GLU A 283 2.91 -16.54 14.49
C GLU A 283 3.15 -15.56 15.65
N PHE A 284 2.30 -14.54 15.79
CA PHE A 284 2.37 -13.54 16.85
C PHE A 284 1.26 -13.69 17.92
N GLY A 285 0.68 -14.89 18.03
CA GLY A 285 -0.40 -15.20 18.98
C GLY A 285 -1.79 -15.20 18.35
N GLY A 286 -1.93 -14.59 17.17
CA GLY A 286 -3.18 -14.52 16.43
C GLY A 286 -4.29 -13.73 17.11
N GLY A 287 -5.45 -13.68 16.46
CA GLY A 287 -6.68 -13.15 17.04
C GLY A 287 -7.12 -11.82 16.45
N HIS A 288 -8.39 -11.51 16.69
CA HIS A 288 -9.05 -10.33 16.16
C HIS A 288 -8.86 -9.14 17.09
N ARG A 289 -8.51 -7.98 16.52
CA ARG A 289 -8.29 -6.75 17.26
C ARG A 289 -8.99 -5.58 16.59
N LYS A 290 -9.51 -4.70 17.43
CA LYS A 290 -10.10 -3.42 17.05
C LYS A 290 -9.23 -2.29 17.57
N PHE A 291 -8.92 -1.32 16.72
CA PHE A 291 -8.17 -0.11 17.07
C PHE A 291 -8.99 1.11 16.70
N GLY A 292 -9.15 2.05 17.63
CA GLY A 292 -9.89 3.29 17.40
C GLY A 292 -9.18 4.24 16.43
N ILE A 293 -9.98 5.02 15.71
CA ILE A 293 -9.53 6.12 14.87
C ILE A 293 -10.09 7.41 15.46
N THR A 294 -9.20 8.30 15.89
CA THR A 294 -9.59 9.61 16.41
C THR A 294 -10.22 10.44 15.29
N ARG A 295 -9.51 10.54 14.15
CA ARG A 295 -9.86 11.42 13.03
C ARG A 295 -9.18 11.02 11.73
N VAL A 296 -9.78 11.45 10.63
CA VAL A 296 -9.20 11.54 9.30
C VAL A 296 -9.39 12.96 8.80
N HIS A 297 -8.36 13.59 8.25
CA HIS A 297 -8.48 14.94 7.72
C HIS A 297 -7.66 15.17 6.47
N MET A 298 -8.09 16.16 5.68
CA MET A 298 -7.45 16.54 4.43
C MET A 298 -6.36 17.59 4.67
N GLU A 299 -5.23 17.43 4.02
CA GLU A 299 -4.18 18.44 3.99
C GLU A 299 -3.37 18.39 2.69
N GLU A 300 -2.45 19.32 2.53
CA GLU A 300 -1.46 19.30 1.44
C GLU A 300 -0.08 18.88 1.93
N ASP A 301 0.68 18.19 1.08
CA ASP A 301 2.08 17.88 1.36
C ASP A 301 2.98 19.10 1.12
N ALA A 302 4.12 19.10 1.79
CA ALA A 302 5.22 20.02 1.54
C ALA A 302 6.09 19.54 0.36
N GLY A 303 6.97 20.42 -0.10
CA GLY A 303 8.02 20.08 -1.04
C GLY A 303 9.03 19.06 -0.48
N LYS A 304 10.13 18.87 -1.20
CA LYS A 304 11.24 18.02 -0.79
C LYS A 304 12.52 18.84 -0.68
N LEU A 305 13.28 18.59 0.38
CA LEU A 305 14.64 19.12 0.54
C LEU A 305 15.67 18.04 0.21
N LEU A 306 16.68 18.43 -0.57
CA LEU A 306 17.87 17.63 -0.83
C LEU A 306 19.06 18.37 -0.23
N HIS A 307 19.62 17.83 0.85
CA HIS A 307 20.77 18.41 1.51
C HIS A 307 22.06 18.04 0.76
N SER A 308 22.98 18.98 0.60
CA SER A 308 24.29 18.69 0.02
C SER A 308 25.06 17.72 0.91
N GLU A 309 25.94 16.89 0.33
CA GLU A 309 26.79 15.98 1.12
C GLU A 309 27.67 16.73 2.13
N SER A 310 28.09 17.94 1.79
CA SER A 310 28.82 18.85 2.67
C SER A 310 27.97 19.47 3.79
N GLY A 311 26.64 19.39 3.70
CA GLY A 311 25.70 20.08 4.59
C GLY A 311 25.67 21.61 4.44
N SER A 312 26.38 22.18 3.47
CA SER A 312 26.52 23.63 3.31
C SER A 312 25.33 24.32 2.64
N TYR A 313 24.49 23.58 1.92
CA TYR A 313 23.25 24.10 1.33
C TYR A 313 22.19 23.00 1.19
N SER A 314 20.96 23.41 0.91
CA SER A 314 19.86 22.52 0.57
C SER A 314 19.19 22.98 -0.72
N GLN A 315 18.79 22.05 -1.57
CA GLN A 315 18.02 22.31 -2.78
C GLN A 315 16.54 22.04 -2.50
N VAL A 316 15.68 22.93 -2.97
CA VAL A 316 14.23 22.85 -2.78
C VAL A 316 13.58 22.35 -4.08
N ASP A 317 12.85 21.24 -3.99
CA ASP A 317 11.97 20.74 -5.06
C ASP A 317 10.51 20.84 -4.63
N LEU A 318 9.76 21.72 -5.31
CA LEU A 318 8.35 22.01 -5.04
C LEU A 318 7.38 21.17 -5.87
N ASN A 319 7.86 20.17 -6.63
CA ASN A 319 6.98 19.25 -7.35
C ASN A 319 5.93 18.62 -6.41
N ARG A 320 6.33 18.24 -5.19
CA ARG A 320 5.42 17.63 -4.20
C ARG A 320 4.58 18.63 -3.40
N ALA A 321 4.96 19.91 -3.39
CA ALA A 321 4.20 20.93 -2.65
C ALA A 321 2.78 21.03 -3.22
N GLY A 322 1.77 20.89 -2.36
CA GLY A 322 0.35 20.90 -2.73
C GLY A 322 -0.25 19.55 -3.09
N VAL A 323 0.52 18.45 -3.06
CA VAL A 323 -0.01 17.10 -3.30
C VAL A 323 -1.02 16.74 -2.21
N PRO A 324 -2.18 16.14 -2.51
CA PRO A 324 -3.16 15.87 -1.49
C PRO A 324 -2.74 14.75 -0.54
N LEU A 325 -3.00 14.97 0.74
CA LEU A 325 -2.79 14.02 1.81
C LEU A 325 -4.07 13.83 2.62
N LEU A 326 -4.24 12.62 3.13
CA LEU A 326 -5.12 12.33 4.24
C LEU A 326 -4.27 11.94 5.44
N GLU A 327 -4.42 12.64 6.56
CA GLU A 327 -3.81 12.26 7.83
C GLU A 327 -4.84 11.51 8.69
N ILE A 328 -4.51 10.27 9.02
CA ILE A 328 -5.27 9.38 9.88
C ILE A 328 -4.58 9.34 11.24
N VAL A 329 -5.29 9.73 12.29
CA VAL A 329 -4.78 9.67 13.66
C VAL A 329 -5.53 8.57 14.40
N SER A 330 -4.80 7.52 14.80
CA SER A 330 -5.35 6.45 15.65
C SER A 330 -5.53 6.90 17.09
N GLU A 331 -6.45 6.23 17.79
CA GLU A 331 -6.43 6.21 19.25
C GLU A 331 -5.18 5.46 19.75
N PRO A 332 -4.68 5.76 20.97
CA PRO A 332 -3.49 5.13 21.52
C PRO A 332 -3.79 3.72 22.07
N ASP A 333 -4.39 2.85 21.25
CA ASP A 333 -4.92 1.54 21.62
C ASP A 333 -3.92 0.39 21.44
N MET A 334 -2.85 0.61 20.69
CA MET A 334 -1.84 -0.41 20.41
C MET A 334 -0.93 -0.62 21.63
N ARG A 335 -0.53 -1.87 21.87
CA ARG A 335 0.28 -2.29 23.03
C ARG A 335 1.61 -2.95 22.68
N THR A 336 1.82 -3.29 21.41
CA THR A 336 3.06 -3.93 20.94
C THR A 336 3.50 -3.37 19.58
N GLY A 337 4.79 -3.51 19.25
CA GLY A 337 5.30 -3.14 17.93
C GLY A 337 4.67 -3.92 16.77
N ILE A 338 4.25 -5.17 17.02
CA ILE A 338 3.56 -6.00 16.04
C ILE A 338 2.15 -5.46 15.76
N GLU A 339 1.38 -5.13 16.79
CA GLU A 339 0.06 -4.50 16.61
C GLU A 339 0.16 -3.22 15.78
N ALA A 340 1.18 -2.40 16.05
CA ALA A 340 1.45 -1.18 15.31
C ALA A 340 1.82 -1.41 13.83
N ALA A 341 2.65 -2.41 13.56
CA ALA A 341 3.01 -2.78 12.20
C ALA A 341 1.80 -3.32 11.42
N GLU A 342 1.00 -4.19 12.03
CA GLU A 342 -0.20 -4.74 11.40
C GLU A 342 -1.31 -3.69 11.21
N TYR A 343 -1.46 -2.75 12.15
CA TYR A 343 -2.33 -1.58 11.96
C TYR A 343 -1.91 -0.79 10.71
N GLY A 344 -0.63 -0.44 10.60
CA GLY A 344 -0.12 0.29 9.43
C GLY A 344 -0.32 -0.49 8.12
N ALA A 345 -0.10 -1.80 8.14
CA ALA A 345 -0.32 -2.68 7.01
C ALA A 345 -1.81 -2.77 6.62
N GLU A 346 -2.71 -2.78 7.59
CA GLU A 346 -4.15 -2.81 7.33
C GLU A 346 -4.63 -1.49 6.72
N ILE A 347 -4.16 -0.34 7.23
CA ILE A 347 -4.43 0.96 6.61
C ILE A 347 -3.94 0.96 5.15
N GLN A 348 -2.74 0.44 4.87
CA GLN A 348 -2.22 0.29 3.51
C GLN A 348 -3.14 -0.56 2.63
N ARG A 349 -3.62 -1.70 3.13
CA ARG A 349 -4.55 -2.57 2.39
C ARG A 349 -5.86 -1.85 2.09
N ILE A 350 -6.45 -1.17 3.07
CA ILE A 350 -7.69 -0.41 2.90
C ILE A 350 -7.53 0.67 1.81
N VAL A 351 -6.48 1.49 1.86
CA VAL A 351 -6.31 2.57 0.87
C VAL A 351 -6.06 2.04 -0.55
N ARG A 352 -5.44 0.87 -0.68
CA ARG A 352 -5.24 0.18 -1.97
C ARG A 352 -6.54 -0.39 -2.52
N TYR A 353 -7.29 -1.10 -1.69
CA TYR A 353 -8.61 -1.63 -2.06
C TYR A 353 -9.56 -0.53 -2.50
N LEU A 354 -9.57 0.62 -1.80
CA LEU A 354 -10.36 1.77 -2.20
C LEU A 354 -9.89 2.44 -3.51
N GLY A 355 -8.69 2.12 -3.99
CA GLY A 355 -8.07 2.78 -5.13
C GLY A 355 -7.69 4.24 -4.88
N VAL A 356 -7.58 4.68 -3.62
CA VAL A 356 -7.29 6.08 -3.28
C VAL A 356 -5.80 6.37 -3.16
N SER A 357 -4.97 5.35 -2.95
CA SER A 357 -3.51 5.46 -2.88
C SER A 357 -2.82 4.14 -3.23
N ASN A 358 -1.61 4.19 -3.80
CA ASN A 358 -0.75 3.01 -3.96
C ASN A 358 -0.10 2.56 -2.63
N GLY A 359 -0.15 3.40 -1.59
CA GLY A 359 0.31 3.10 -0.24
C GLY A 359 1.79 2.70 -0.11
N ASN A 360 2.64 3.00 -1.08
CA ASN A 360 4.06 2.62 -1.06
C ASN A 360 4.88 3.46 -0.07
N MET A 361 5.37 2.81 0.98
CA MET A 361 6.20 3.47 2.01
C MET A 361 7.57 3.93 1.48
N GLN A 362 8.15 3.23 0.49
CA GLN A 362 9.47 3.58 -0.06
C GLN A 362 9.41 4.84 -0.94
N GLU A 363 8.31 5.01 -1.68
CA GLU A 363 8.05 6.24 -2.46
C GLU A 363 7.56 7.40 -1.57
N GLY A 364 7.15 7.10 -0.33
CA GLY A 364 6.63 8.08 0.63
C GLY A 364 5.14 8.39 0.48
N SER A 365 4.40 7.61 -0.32
CA SER A 365 2.95 7.76 -0.48
C SER A 365 2.16 7.21 0.71
N LEU A 366 2.80 6.41 1.57
CA LEU A 366 2.33 6.09 2.92
C LEU A 366 3.45 6.40 3.92
N ARG A 367 3.19 7.25 4.90
CA ARG A 367 4.14 7.58 5.98
C ARG A 367 3.47 7.33 7.31
N CYS A 368 4.23 6.80 8.27
CA CYS A 368 3.73 6.55 9.62
C CYS A 368 4.71 7.16 10.63
N ASP A 369 4.20 8.07 11.44
CA ASP A 369 4.90 8.59 12.61
C ASP A 369 4.29 7.95 13.86
N VAL A 370 5.14 7.41 14.72
CA VAL A 370 4.69 6.58 15.85
C VAL A 370 4.92 7.33 17.15
N ASN A 371 3.90 7.39 17.98
CA ASN A 371 3.95 7.92 19.33
C ASN A 371 4.01 6.76 20.31
N VAL A 372 5.06 6.69 21.13
CA VAL A 372 5.27 5.64 22.14
C VAL A 372 5.41 6.26 23.52
N SER A 373 4.71 5.68 24.48
CA SER A 373 4.89 5.92 25.91
C SER A 373 4.79 4.61 26.68
N VAL A 374 5.51 4.48 27.79
CA VAL A 374 5.34 3.36 28.72
C VAL A 374 4.90 3.86 30.09
N ARG A 375 4.13 3.05 30.81
CA ARG A 375 3.77 3.31 32.21
C ARG A 375 3.76 2.02 33.03
N PRO A 376 3.98 2.08 34.35
CA PRO A 376 3.75 0.96 35.25
C PRO A 376 2.32 0.41 35.12
N VAL A 377 2.16 -0.92 35.13
CA VAL A 377 0.85 -1.58 35.06
C VAL A 377 -0.02 -1.12 36.24
N GLY A 378 -1.27 -0.75 35.93
CA GLY A 378 -2.24 -0.27 36.92
C GLY A 378 -2.21 1.25 37.14
N GLN A 379 -1.24 1.98 36.59
CA GLN A 379 -1.24 3.43 36.60
C GLN A 379 -2.20 3.98 35.53
N SER A 380 -3.08 4.91 35.89
CA SER A 380 -4.04 5.52 34.95
C SER A 380 -3.43 6.60 34.07
N GLU A 381 -2.47 7.36 34.60
CA GLU A 381 -1.81 8.44 33.88
C GLU A 381 -0.85 7.89 32.82
N PHE A 382 -0.80 8.55 31.66
CA PHE A 382 0.18 8.21 30.62
C PHE A 382 1.58 8.68 31.02
N GLY A 383 2.59 7.94 30.57
CA GLY A 383 3.98 8.37 30.70
C GLY A 383 4.32 9.50 29.71
N THR A 384 5.59 9.91 29.69
CA THR A 384 6.06 10.88 28.71
C THR A 384 5.99 10.28 27.30
N LYS A 385 5.47 11.05 26.34
CA LYS A 385 5.33 10.64 24.94
C LYS A 385 6.58 10.94 24.13
N VAL A 386 7.08 9.95 23.41
CA VAL A 386 8.16 10.09 22.42
C VAL A 386 7.58 9.82 21.03
N GLU A 387 7.91 10.69 20.08
CA GLU A 387 7.51 10.55 18.68
C GLU A 387 8.69 10.01 17.87
N ILE A 388 8.52 8.89 17.18
CA ILE A 388 9.52 8.28 16.31
C ILE A 388 9.12 8.56 14.86
N LYS A 389 10.06 9.06 14.06
CA LYS A 389 9.91 9.29 12.61
C LYS A 389 10.96 8.50 11.81
N ASN A 390 10.84 8.55 10.49
CA ASN A 390 11.77 7.95 9.51
C ASN A 390 11.77 6.40 9.52
N MET A 391 10.58 5.80 9.50
CA MET A 391 10.40 4.35 9.35
C MET A 391 9.78 4.06 7.98
N ASN A 392 10.55 3.43 7.09
CA ASN A 392 10.16 3.21 5.69
C ASN A 392 9.58 1.81 5.42
N SER A 393 9.30 1.02 6.47
CA SER A 393 8.64 -0.28 6.36
C SER A 393 7.90 -0.64 7.66
N PHE A 394 6.86 -1.49 7.59
CA PHE A 394 6.17 -2.00 8.78
C PHE A 394 7.09 -2.79 9.71
N SER A 395 8.07 -3.48 9.14
CA SER A 395 9.09 -4.19 9.92
C SER A 395 9.98 -3.21 10.71
N ALA A 396 10.32 -2.06 10.12
CA ALA A 396 11.04 -0.99 10.82
C ALA A 396 10.18 -0.35 11.91
N ILE A 397 8.87 -0.16 11.68
CA ILE A 397 7.92 0.31 12.71
C ILE A 397 7.96 -0.61 13.93
N ASN A 398 7.80 -1.93 13.73
CA ASN A 398 7.84 -2.90 14.82
C ASN A 398 9.15 -2.80 15.62
N ARG A 399 10.31 -2.83 14.94
CA ARG A 399 11.62 -2.77 15.59
C ARG A 399 11.89 -1.46 16.32
N ALA A 400 11.49 -0.34 15.73
CA ALA A 400 11.65 0.98 16.34
C ALA A 400 10.85 1.12 17.64
N ILE A 401 9.61 0.62 17.64
CA ILE A 401 8.75 0.60 18.83
C ILE A 401 9.34 -0.32 19.90
N ASP A 402 9.72 -1.54 19.55
CA ASP A 402 10.31 -2.50 20.49
C ASP A 402 11.59 -1.94 21.16
N TYR A 403 12.43 -1.26 20.37
CA TYR A 403 13.61 -0.56 20.88
C TYR A 403 13.23 0.56 21.84
N GLU A 404 12.28 1.42 21.47
CA GLU A 404 11.90 2.58 22.27
C GLU A 404 11.20 2.17 23.57
N ILE A 405 10.34 1.15 23.55
CA ILE A 405 9.74 0.55 24.76
C ILE A 405 10.85 0.07 25.69
N SER A 406 11.81 -0.70 25.15
CA SER A 406 12.93 -1.24 25.94
C SER A 406 13.78 -0.12 26.56
N ARG A 407 14.06 0.93 25.80
CA ARG A 407 14.78 2.13 26.27
C ARG A 407 14.03 2.82 27.41
N GLN A 408 12.74 3.11 27.25
CA GLN A 408 11.97 3.81 28.27
C GLN A 408 11.86 2.97 29.55
N ILE A 409 11.62 1.66 29.44
CA ILE A 409 11.58 0.75 30.60
C ILE A 409 12.92 0.72 31.33
N MET A 410 14.05 0.67 30.60
CA MET A 410 15.38 0.72 31.20
C MET A 410 15.60 2.01 31.99
N LEU A 411 15.25 3.17 31.41
CA LEU A 411 15.35 4.46 32.09
C LEU A 411 14.46 4.53 33.34
N HIS A 412 13.25 3.96 33.30
CA HIS A 412 12.41 3.85 34.49
C HIS A 412 13.06 3.02 35.60
N LYS A 413 13.60 1.84 35.24
CA LYS A 413 14.25 0.93 36.20
C LYS A 413 15.50 1.50 36.86
N GLU A 414 16.28 2.26 36.11
CA GLU A 414 17.50 2.90 36.60
C GLU A 414 17.22 4.17 37.43
N GLY A 415 15.95 4.50 37.67
CA GLY A 415 15.55 5.73 38.35
C GLY A 415 15.80 6.99 37.52
N GLN A 416 16.00 6.83 36.20
CA GLN A 416 16.31 7.88 35.23
C GLN A 416 15.10 8.30 34.38
N ALA A 417 13.88 8.02 34.85
CA ALA A 417 12.64 8.37 34.14
C ALA A 417 12.55 9.84 33.72
N GLY A 418 13.16 10.76 34.49
CA GLY A 418 13.23 12.19 34.15
C GLY A 418 14.04 12.52 32.89
N GLN A 419 14.80 11.57 32.34
CA GLN A 419 15.45 11.71 31.02
C GLN A 419 14.49 11.46 29.86
N ILE A 420 13.34 10.83 30.09
CA ILE A 420 12.31 10.65 29.08
C ILE A 420 11.55 11.98 28.97
N VAL A 421 11.97 12.77 27.99
CA VAL A 421 11.37 14.07 27.67
C VAL A 421 10.54 13.95 26.38
N GLN A 422 9.61 14.88 26.19
CA GLN A 422 8.87 14.94 24.94
C GLN A 422 9.80 15.38 23.80
N GLU A 423 10.10 14.46 22.90
CA GLU A 423 11.07 14.68 21.83
C GLU A 423 10.63 13.95 20.55
N THR A 424 11.14 14.43 19.42
CA THR A 424 11.08 13.70 18.16
C THR A 424 12.39 12.95 17.99
N ARG A 425 12.32 11.64 17.82
CA ARG A 425 13.45 10.75 17.55
C ARG A 425 13.38 10.22 16.12
N LEU A 426 14.53 9.92 15.54
CA LEU A 426 14.66 9.29 14.23
C LEU A 426 15.08 7.84 14.41
N TRP A 427 14.42 6.94 13.68
CA TRP A 427 14.89 5.58 13.51
C TRP A 427 16.04 5.54 12.51
N ASP A 428 17.11 4.85 12.89
CA ASP A 428 18.22 4.51 12.01
C ASP A 428 18.27 3.00 11.78
N GLU A 429 18.02 2.61 10.53
CA GLU A 429 17.99 1.22 10.11
C GLU A 429 19.38 0.56 10.21
N SER A 430 20.47 1.32 10.09
CA SER A 430 21.82 0.73 10.09
C SER A 430 22.25 0.26 11.49
N SER A 431 22.04 1.10 12.51
CA SER A 431 22.38 0.78 13.90
C SER A 431 21.24 0.12 14.69
N GLN A 432 20.02 0.09 14.14
CA GLN A 432 18.81 -0.44 14.79
C GLN A 432 18.50 0.30 16.11
N LYS A 433 18.60 1.63 16.10
CA LYS A 433 18.40 2.49 17.27
C LYS A 433 17.59 3.73 16.91
N THR A 434 17.00 4.34 17.94
CA THR A 434 16.41 5.68 17.85
C THR A 434 17.40 6.73 18.33
N PHE A 435 17.50 7.86 17.63
CA PHE A 435 18.33 9.00 18.01
C PHE A 435 17.48 10.26 18.19
N THR A 436 17.80 11.10 19.18
CA THR A 436 17.12 12.38 19.36
C THR A 436 17.41 13.30 18.16
N MET A 437 16.36 13.77 17.50
CA MET A 437 16.47 14.81 16.47
C MET A 437 16.29 16.20 17.09
N ARG A 438 15.19 16.36 17.84
CA ARG A 438 14.86 17.61 18.52
C ARG A 438 14.10 17.34 19.81
N LYS A 439 14.44 18.07 20.88
CA LYS A 439 13.63 18.13 22.10
C LYS A 439 12.52 19.15 21.89
N LYS A 440 11.30 18.84 22.30
CA LYS A 440 10.19 19.81 22.20
C LYS A 440 10.29 20.79 23.38
N GLU A 441 10.74 22.00 23.12
CA GLU A 441 10.70 23.11 24.08
C GLU A 441 9.28 23.70 24.11
N GLY A 442 8.36 23.00 24.79
CA GLY A 442 6.93 23.31 24.79
C GLY A 442 6.16 22.78 23.57
N LEU A 443 4.87 23.12 23.48
CA LEU A 443 4.05 22.86 22.29
C LEU A 443 4.39 23.94 21.26
N ALA A 444 4.87 23.55 20.07
CA ALA A 444 5.04 24.49 18.97
C ALA A 444 3.68 25.15 18.66
N ASP A 445 3.60 26.46 18.82
CA ASP A 445 2.37 27.21 18.53
C ASP A 445 2.24 27.38 17.02
N TYR A 446 1.55 26.43 16.40
CA TYR A 446 1.22 26.46 14.97
C TYR A 446 0.17 27.51 14.61
N ARG A 447 -0.38 28.25 15.59
CA ARG A 447 -1.33 29.36 15.39
C ARG A 447 -2.43 29.00 14.39
N TYR A 448 -3.11 27.88 14.63
CA TYR A 448 -4.22 27.42 13.79
C TYR A 448 -5.32 28.47 13.74
N PHE A 449 -5.80 28.76 12.54
CA PHE A 449 -7.01 29.55 12.32
C PHE A 449 -7.67 29.14 11.00
N PRO A 450 -9.00 29.37 10.83
CA PRO A 450 -9.71 29.01 9.62
C PRO A 450 -9.08 29.61 8.36
N GLU A 451 -9.00 28.83 7.29
CA GLU A 451 -8.53 29.28 5.98
C GLU A 451 -9.58 30.21 5.33
N PRO A 452 -9.38 31.54 5.28
CA PRO A 452 -10.39 32.45 4.77
C PRO A 452 -10.60 32.35 3.26
N ASP A 453 -9.63 31.80 2.51
CA ASP A 453 -9.67 31.73 1.05
C ASP A 453 -10.49 30.51 0.57
N LEU A 454 -10.84 29.57 1.46
CA LEU A 454 -11.67 28.41 1.15
C LEU A 454 -12.98 28.45 1.96
N PRO A 455 -14.14 28.35 1.30
CA PRO A 455 -15.40 28.16 2.02
C PRO A 455 -15.45 26.78 2.69
N GLU A 456 -16.40 26.60 3.60
CA GLU A 456 -16.67 25.31 4.22
C GLU A 456 -17.07 24.26 3.16
N VAL A 457 -16.63 23.03 3.39
CA VAL A 457 -17.06 21.86 2.62
C VAL A 457 -18.35 21.34 3.24
N ILE A 458 -19.44 21.42 2.49
CA ILE A 458 -20.76 20.94 2.90
C ILE A 458 -21.09 19.68 2.10
N LEU A 459 -21.30 18.57 2.79
CA LEU A 459 -21.70 17.29 2.22
C LEU A 459 -23.21 17.10 2.35
N THR A 460 -23.80 16.40 1.39
CA THR A 460 -25.19 15.92 1.47
C THR A 460 -25.23 14.45 1.82
N SER A 461 -26.34 13.97 2.38
CA SER A 461 -26.55 12.54 2.64
C SER A 461 -26.46 11.74 1.35
N ASP A 462 -27.06 12.26 0.27
CA ASP A 462 -27.09 11.60 -1.04
C ASP A 462 -25.68 11.40 -1.58
N TYR A 463 -24.79 12.39 -1.44
CA TYR A 463 -23.38 12.28 -1.85
C TYR A 463 -22.65 11.18 -1.06
N ILE A 464 -22.86 11.11 0.26
CA ILE A 464 -22.25 10.08 1.11
C ILE A 464 -22.77 8.69 0.74
N ASP A 465 -24.07 8.56 0.47
CA ASP A 465 -24.72 7.30 0.11
C ASP A 465 -24.30 6.82 -1.29
N GLU A 466 -24.12 7.73 -2.26
CA GLU A 466 -23.56 7.42 -3.57
C GLU A 466 -22.13 6.90 -3.43
N ILE A 467 -21.28 7.56 -2.64
CA ILE A 467 -19.93 7.09 -2.36
C ILE A 467 -19.96 5.71 -1.71
N ARG A 468 -20.79 5.51 -0.68
CA ARG A 468 -20.92 4.21 0.01
C ARG A 468 -21.30 3.08 -0.94
N LYS A 469 -22.20 3.33 -1.89
CA LYS A 469 -22.60 2.35 -2.91
C LYS A 469 -21.50 2.06 -3.93
N SER A 470 -20.60 3.02 -4.18
CA SER A 470 -19.48 2.86 -5.11
C SER A 470 -18.27 2.14 -4.51
N MET A 471 -18.23 1.96 -3.19
CA MET A 471 -17.09 1.35 -2.51
C MET A 471 -16.98 -0.15 -2.83
N PRO A 472 -15.76 -0.66 -3.06
CA PRO A 472 -15.53 -2.09 -3.19
C PRO A 472 -15.73 -2.80 -1.84
N GLU A 473 -15.84 -4.14 -1.89
CA GLU A 473 -15.79 -4.97 -0.70
C GLU A 473 -14.41 -4.81 -0.02
N LEU A 474 -14.42 -4.29 1.22
CA LEU A 474 -13.19 -4.03 1.98
C LEU A 474 -12.50 -5.32 2.44
N PRO A 475 -11.18 -5.28 2.75
CA PRO A 475 -10.40 -6.45 3.14
C PRO A 475 -11.03 -7.25 4.28
N GLU A 476 -11.53 -6.61 5.32
CA GLU A 476 -12.14 -7.29 6.47
C GLU A 476 -13.43 -8.03 6.10
N ALA A 477 -14.33 -7.39 5.36
CA ALA A 477 -15.57 -8.02 4.89
C ALA A 477 -15.25 -9.23 4.00
N LYS A 478 -14.26 -9.08 3.12
CA LYS A 478 -13.77 -10.13 2.24
C LYS A 478 -13.17 -11.30 3.03
N ARG A 479 -12.39 -11.03 4.08
CA ARG A 479 -11.84 -12.06 4.99
C ARG A 479 -12.96 -12.88 5.64
N ARG A 480 -13.99 -12.22 6.18
CA ARG A 480 -15.14 -12.91 6.78
C ARG A 480 -15.93 -13.73 5.76
N ARG A 481 -16.09 -13.23 4.53
CA ARG A 481 -16.72 -14.00 3.45
C ARG A 481 -15.92 -15.27 3.12
N TYR A 482 -14.60 -15.18 3.00
CA TYR A 482 -13.72 -16.32 2.74
C TYR A 482 -13.71 -17.34 3.89
N GLU A 483 -13.71 -16.88 5.13
CA GLU A 483 -13.84 -17.73 6.32
C GLU A 483 -15.17 -18.51 6.30
N ASN A 484 -16.28 -17.84 5.93
CA ASN A 484 -17.59 -18.47 5.78
C ASN A 484 -17.66 -19.49 4.62
N MET A 485 -16.72 -19.46 3.68
CA MET A 485 -16.55 -20.49 2.64
C MET A 485 -15.79 -21.74 3.15
N GLY A 486 -15.34 -21.74 4.41
CA GLY A 486 -14.62 -22.86 5.03
C GLY A 486 -13.11 -22.85 4.77
N LEU A 487 -12.54 -21.71 4.35
CA LEU A 487 -11.10 -21.54 4.23
C LEU A 487 -10.46 -21.32 5.61
N SER A 488 -9.21 -21.75 5.78
CA SER A 488 -8.49 -21.51 7.03
C SER A 488 -8.11 -20.03 7.14
N MET A 489 -7.93 -19.51 8.36
CA MET A 489 -7.53 -18.11 8.56
C MET A 489 -6.18 -17.79 7.87
N GLN A 490 -5.29 -18.76 7.72
CA GLN A 490 -4.05 -18.59 6.97
C GLN A 490 -4.32 -18.33 5.48
N ASP A 491 -5.24 -19.08 4.89
CA ASP A 491 -5.62 -18.93 3.49
C ASP A 491 -6.36 -17.60 3.27
N VAL A 492 -7.28 -17.29 4.17
CA VAL A 492 -8.05 -16.04 4.17
C VAL A 492 -7.13 -14.82 4.20
N LEU A 493 -6.18 -14.79 5.13
CA LEU A 493 -5.23 -13.69 5.27
C LEU A 493 -4.37 -13.52 4.01
N PHE A 494 -3.91 -14.62 3.41
CA PHE A 494 -3.13 -14.55 2.17
C PHE A 494 -3.96 -14.01 1.00
N LEU A 495 -5.15 -14.58 0.76
CA LEU A 495 -5.97 -14.26 -0.40
C LEU A 495 -6.52 -12.83 -0.36
N ALA A 496 -6.86 -12.33 0.83
CA ALA A 496 -7.35 -10.96 1.01
C ALA A 496 -6.23 -9.92 1.19
N ASN A 497 -4.95 -10.32 1.19
CA ASN A 497 -3.84 -9.39 1.41
C ASN A 497 -3.63 -8.43 0.23
N ASP A 498 -3.94 -8.87 -0.99
CA ASP A 498 -3.76 -8.13 -2.22
C ASP A 498 -5.06 -8.15 -3.03
N ASP A 499 -5.46 -6.99 -3.57
CA ASP A 499 -6.74 -6.84 -4.27
C ASP A 499 -6.75 -7.61 -5.60
N ASN A 500 -5.64 -7.61 -6.34
CA ASN A 500 -5.54 -8.36 -7.59
C ASN A 500 -5.63 -9.87 -7.34
N VAL A 501 -4.99 -10.36 -6.28
CA VAL A 501 -5.10 -11.78 -5.87
C VAL A 501 -6.51 -12.12 -5.44
N ALA A 502 -7.14 -11.27 -4.63
CA ALA A 502 -8.52 -11.44 -4.20
C ALA A 502 -9.50 -11.49 -5.38
N HIS A 503 -9.40 -10.54 -6.31
CA HIS A 503 -10.24 -10.49 -7.50
C HIS A 503 -10.04 -11.72 -8.39
N PHE A 504 -8.79 -12.17 -8.57
CA PHE A 504 -8.48 -13.37 -9.34
C PHE A 504 -9.11 -14.62 -8.70
N PHE A 505 -9.03 -14.75 -7.38
CA PHE A 505 -9.64 -15.84 -6.63
C PHE A 505 -11.18 -15.82 -6.71
N ASP A 506 -11.79 -14.67 -6.47
CA ASP A 506 -13.25 -14.47 -6.57
C ASP A 506 -13.75 -14.86 -7.97
N SER A 507 -13.11 -14.34 -9.02
CA SER A 507 -13.43 -14.67 -10.41
C SER A 507 -13.27 -16.17 -10.72
N THR A 508 -12.27 -16.83 -10.12
CA THR A 508 -12.04 -18.27 -10.31
C THR A 508 -13.19 -19.09 -9.70
N ILE A 509 -13.71 -18.68 -8.53
CA ILE A 509 -14.86 -19.32 -7.90
C ILE A 509 -16.13 -19.07 -8.70
N GLU A 510 -16.34 -17.86 -9.23
CA GLU A 510 -17.48 -17.53 -10.08
C GLU A 510 -17.54 -18.42 -11.34
N HIS A 511 -16.39 -18.85 -11.86
CA HIS A 511 -16.29 -19.85 -12.93
C HIS A 511 -16.51 -21.30 -12.47
N GLY A 512 -16.94 -21.55 -11.24
CA GLY A 512 -17.35 -22.86 -10.74
C GLY A 512 -16.24 -23.68 -10.07
N ALA A 513 -15.07 -23.09 -9.80
CA ALA A 513 -14.00 -23.78 -9.09
C ALA A 513 -14.36 -24.03 -7.61
N ASP A 514 -13.85 -25.14 -7.06
CA ASP A 514 -13.91 -25.37 -5.61
C ASP A 514 -13.00 -24.36 -4.89
N ALA A 515 -13.56 -23.62 -3.92
CA ALA A 515 -12.85 -22.55 -3.22
C ALA A 515 -11.54 -23.02 -2.58
N LYS A 516 -11.54 -24.20 -1.95
CA LYS A 516 -10.35 -24.74 -1.28
C LYS A 516 -9.29 -25.16 -2.27
N LEU A 517 -9.68 -25.78 -3.39
CA LEU A 517 -8.73 -26.12 -4.46
C LEU A 517 -8.15 -24.86 -5.10
N ALA A 518 -8.98 -23.86 -5.43
CA ALA A 518 -8.51 -22.60 -5.99
C ALA A 518 -7.52 -21.88 -5.05
N ALA A 519 -7.83 -21.80 -3.76
CA ALA A 519 -6.94 -21.25 -2.74
C ALA A 519 -5.57 -21.95 -2.74
N ASN A 520 -5.56 -23.30 -2.72
CA ASN A 520 -4.33 -24.08 -2.72
C ASN A 520 -3.47 -23.85 -3.97
N TRP A 521 -4.07 -23.74 -5.16
CA TRP A 521 -3.35 -23.47 -6.40
C TRP A 521 -2.75 -22.06 -6.43
N ILE A 522 -3.52 -21.07 -5.98
CA ILE A 522 -3.08 -19.68 -5.91
C ILE A 522 -1.93 -19.52 -4.90
N MET A 523 -2.10 -20.03 -3.68
CA MET A 523 -1.12 -19.92 -2.60
C MET A 523 0.13 -20.79 -2.79
N GLY A 524 -0.01 -21.89 -3.53
CA GLY A 524 1.05 -22.85 -3.78
C GLY A 524 1.81 -22.54 -5.06
N ASP A 525 1.40 -23.20 -6.15
CA ASP A 525 2.15 -23.21 -7.41
C ASP A 525 2.17 -21.83 -8.10
N ILE A 526 1.06 -21.09 -8.08
CA ILE A 526 0.99 -19.75 -8.70
C ILE A 526 1.84 -18.75 -7.92
N ALA A 527 1.66 -18.65 -6.60
CA ALA A 527 2.46 -17.75 -5.77
C ALA A 527 3.96 -18.05 -5.85
N ALA A 528 4.34 -19.34 -5.91
CA ALA A 528 5.74 -19.74 -6.11
C ALA A 528 6.27 -19.27 -7.47
N TYR A 529 5.49 -19.40 -8.54
CA TYR A 529 5.86 -18.91 -9.87
C TYR A 529 6.03 -17.40 -9.89
N LEU A 530 5.02 -16.66 -9.40
CA LEU A 530 5.03 -15.19 -9.31
C LEU A 530 6.26 -14.69 -8.57
N LYS A 531 6.60 -15.32 -7.44
CA LYS A 531 7.80 -14.97 -6.66
C LYS A 531 9.10 -15.23 -7.41
N ASN A 532 9.21 -16.35 -8.13
CA ASN A 532 10.44 -16.71 -8.86
C ASN A 532 10.68 -15.78 -10.06
N GLU A 533 9.62 -15.43 -10.80
CA GLU A 533 9.70 -14.54 -11.96
C GLU A 533 9.56 -13.05 -11.59
N LYS A 534 9.30 -12.74 -10.31
CA LYS A 534 9.04 -11.38 -9.79
C LYS A 534 7.89 -10.68 -10.52
N LEU A 535 6.81 -11.42 -10.76
CA LEU A 535 5.60 -10.94 -11.39
C LEU A 535 4.47 -10.79 -10.37
N SER A 536 3.52 -9.92 -10.68
CA SER A 536 2.22 -9.80 -10.05
C SER A 536 1.18 -10.66 -10.79
N ILE A 537 0.05 -10.93 -10.14
CA ILE A 537 -0.98 -11.82 -10.68
C ILE A 537 -1.73 -11.21 -11.89
N ASP A 538 -1.64 -9.90 -12.09
CA ASP A 538 -2.18 -9.19 -13.25
C ASP A 538 -1.20 -9.17 -14.44
N GLU A 539 0.06 -9.56 -14.24
CA GLU A 539 1.07 -9.62 -15.30
C GLU A 539 1.14 -10.98 -16.03
N ILE A 540 0.49 -12.01 -15.48
CA ILE A 540 0.49 -13.36 -16.08
C ILE A 540 -0.58 -13.52 -17.15
N LYS A 541 -0.44 -14.54 -18.00
CA LYS A 541 -1.40 -14.85 -19.07
C LYS A 541 -2.52 -15.80 -18.64
N LEU A 542 -2.33 -16.51 -17.52
CA LEU A 542 -3.34 -17.38 -16.95
C LEU A 542 -4.57 -16.56 -16.55
N THR A 543 -5.75 -16.97 -16.98
CA THR A 543 -7.02 -16.33 -16.58
C THR A 543 -7.73 -17.12 -15.48
N PRO A 544 -8.64 -16.48 -14.71
CA PRO A 544 -9.46 -17.17 -13.71
C PRO A 544 -10.29 -18.34 -14.29
N LEU A 545 -10.79 -18.18 -15.53
CA LEU A 545 -11.51 -19.22 -16.26
C LEU A 545 -10.64 -20.45 -16.50
N GLU A 546 -9.43 -20.24 -17.01
CA GLU A 546 -8.47 -21.32 -17.31
C GLU A 546 -8.07 -22.06 -16.03
N LEU A 547 -7.88 -21.36 -14.91
CA LEU A 547 -7.62 -22.02 -13.63
C LEU A 547 -8.81 -22.88 -13.18
N SER A 548 -10.04 -22.38 -13.32
CA SER A 548 -11.25 -23.17 -13.01
C SER A 548 -11.34 -24.44 -13.86
N GLU A 549 -11.13 -24.33 -15.17
CA GLU A 549 -11.12 -25.48 -16.10
C GLU A 549 -10.02 -26.49 -15.76
N LEU A 550 -8.84 -26.02 -15.34
CA LEU A 550 -7.74 -26.87 -14.93
C LEU A 550 -8.10 -27.67 -13.67
N ILE A 551 -8.69 -27.00 -12.68
CA ILE A 551 -9.17 -27.62 -11.45
C ILE A 551 -10.25 -28.67 -11.76
N ALA A 552 -11.19 -28.34 -12.64
CA ALA A 552 -12.25 -29.26 -13.07
C ALA A 552 -11.68 -30.49 -13.78
N SER A 553 -10.69 -30.32 -14.67
CA SER A 553 -10.03 -31.41 -15.39
C SER A 553 -9.29 -32.39 -14.46
N ILE A 554 -8.71 -31.87 -13.37
CA ILE A 554 -8.09 -32.70 -12.32
C ILE A 554 -9.14 -33.41 -11.48
N LYS A 555 -10.19 -32.69 -11.06
CA LYS A 555 -11.28 -33.25 -10.24
C LYS A 555 -12.02 -34.37 -10.96
N ASN A 556 -12.21 -34.25 -12.28
CA ASN A 556 -12.82 -35.26 -13.13
C ASN A 556 -11.86 -36.38 -13.55
N ALA A 557 -10.63 -36.42 -13.02
CA ALA A 557 -9.59 -37.38 -13.35
C ALA A 557 -9.27 -37.46 -14.87
N THR A 558 -9.47 -36.36 -15.61
CA THR A 558 -9.05 -36.25 -17.02
C THR A 558 -7.53 -36.13 -17.13
N ILE A 559 -6.93 -35.42 -16.17
CA ILE A 559 -5.48 -35.29 -16.01
C ILE A 559 -5.06 -35.54 -14.56
N SER A 560 -3.82 -35.96 -14.35
CA SER A 560 -3.26 -36.08 -13.01
C SER A 560 -2.85 -34.71 -12.46
N GLY A 561 -2.80 -34.55 -11.13
CA GLY A 561 -2.33 -33.30 -10.52
C GLY A 561 -0.90 -32.92 -10.92
N LYS A 562 -0.04 -33.91 -11.24
CA LYS A 562 1.31 -33.68 -11.76
C LYS A 562 1.27 -33.03 -13.15
N ILE A 563 0.46 -33.58 -14.05
CA ILE A 563 0.23 -33.02 -15.38
C ILE A 563 -0.40 -31.63 -15.27
N GLY A 564 -1.31 -31.43 -14.32
CA GLY A 564 -1.91 -30.13 -14.04
C GLY A 564 -0.87 -29.04 -13.73
N LYS A 565 0.16 -29.35 -12.94
CA LYS A 565 1.28 -28.43 -12.66
C LYS A 565 2.10 -28.10 -13.92
N GLU A 566 2.31 -29.08 -14.79
CA GLU A 566 3.02 -28.87 -16.06
C GLU A 566 2.22 -27.96 -17.01
N ILE A 567 0.90 -28.15 -17.08
CA ILE A 567 -0.01 -27.31 -17.87
C ILE A 567 -0.09 -25.90 -17.28
N LEU A 568 -0.17 -25.76 -15.95
CA LEU A 568 -0.24 -24.47 -15.27
C LEU A 568 0.92 -23.55 -15.68
N VAL A 569 2.16 -24.06 -15.66
CA VAL A 569 3.35 -23.27 -16.02
C VAL A 569 3.25 -22.73 -17.45
N GLU A 570 2.68 -23.52 -18.37
CA GLU A 570 2.47 -23.07 -19.74
C GLU A 570 1.36 -22.03 -19.86
N LEU A 571 0.23 -22.22 -19.17
CA LEU A 571 -0.87 -21.26 -19.18
C LEU A 571 -0.44 -19.92 -18.56
N ILE A 572 0.34 -19.94 -17.49
CA ILE A 572 0.89 -18.73 -16.88
C ILE A 572 1.74 -17.94 -17.88
N ALA A 573 2.61 -18.63 -18.64
CA ALA A 573 3.55 -17.99 -19.55
C ALA A 573 2.95 -17.60 -20.91
N LYS A 574 2.07 -18.43 -21.47
CA LYS A 574 1.56 -18.29 -22.85
C LYS A 574 0.06 -18.03 -22.94
N GLY A 575 -0.70 -18.34 -21.89
CA GLY A 575 -2.16 -18.41 -21.93
C GLY A 575 -2.67 -19.57 -22.79
N GLY A 576 -3.96 -19.58 -23.06
CA GLY A 576 -4.61 -20.55 -23.94
C GLY A 576 -5.62 -21.43 -23.19
N THR A 577 -6.24 -22.38 -23.87
CA THR A 577 -7.26 -23.22 -23.24
C THR A 577 -6.65 -24.47 -22.62
N VAL A 578 -7.16 -24.88 -21.46
CA VAL A 578 -6.73 -26.11 -20.78
C VAL A 578 -6.88 -27.32 -21.71
N LYS A 579 -8.03 -27.41 -22.39
CA LYS A 579 -8.30 -28.47 -23.36
C LYS A 579 -7.32 -28.47 -24.53
N GLY A 580 -7.01 -27.30 -25.09
CA GLY A 580 -6.05 -27.17 -26.19
C GLY A 580 -4.65 -27.66 -25.81
N VAL A 581 -4.18 -27.30 -24.61
CA VAL A 581 -2.87 -27.76 -24.11
C VAL A 581 -2.87 -29.28 -23.86
N ILE A 582 -3.97 -29.84 -23.35
CA ILE A 582 -4.11 -31.29 -23.15
C ILE A 582 -4.05 -32.04 -24.49
N GLU A 583 -4.77 -31.56 -25.50
CA GLU A 583 -4.84 -32.18 -26.83
C GLU A 583 -3.51 -32.07 -27.59
N GLU A 584 -2.87 -30.90 -27.60
CA GLU A 584 -1.60 -30.67 -28.28
C GLU A 584 -0.47 -31.58 -27.75
N LYS A 585 -0.47 -31.81 -26.43
CA LYS A 585 0.58 -32.59 -25.76
C LYS A 585 0.19 -34.05 -25.47
N ASP A 586 -0.98 -34.48 -25.91
CA ASP A 586 -1.52 -35.82 -25.67
C ASP A 586 -1.50 -36.20 -24.17
N LEU A 587 -1.93 -35.29 -23.28
CA LEU A 587 -1.75 -35.44 -21.82
C LEU A 587 -2.89 -36.17 -21.10
N VAL A 588 -3.81 -36.79 -21.83
CA VAL A 588 -4.96 -37.50 -21.25
C VAL A 588 -4.49 -38.67 -20.38
N GLN A 589 -5.11 -38.80 -19.20
CA GLN A 589 -4.80 -39.87 -18.27
C GLN A 589 -5.24 -41.24 -18.84
N ILE A 590 -4.36 -42.23 -18.75
CA ILE A 590 -4.67 -43.62 -19.09
C ILE A 590 -5.42 -44.21 -17.89
N ALA A 591 -6.74 -44.37 -18.05
CA ALA A 591 -7.65 -44.94 -17.06
C ALA A 591 -8.14 -46.36 -17.43
N ASP A 592 -7.70 -46.92 -18.56
CA ASP A 592 -8.02 -48.29 -18.96
C ASP A 592 -7.23 -49.30 -18.10
N PRO A 593 -7.90 -50.17 -17.31
CA PRO A 593 -7.25 -51.18 -16.48
C PRO A 593 -6.32 -52.09 -17.29
N ALA A 594 -6.70 -52.49 -18.50
CA ALA A 594 -5.90 -53.43 -19.31
C ALA A 594 -4.57 -52.81 -19.76
N ALA A 595 -4.60 -51.54 -20.16
CA ALA A 595 -3.39 -50.79 -20.53
C ALA A 595 -2.44 -50.61 -19.33
N ILE A 596 -2.97 -50.30 -18.14
CA ILE A 596 -2.17 -50.17 -16.92
C ILE A 596 -1.60 -51.54 -16.51
N GLU A 597 -2.38 -52.60 -16.60
CA GLU A 597 -1.95 -53.96 -16.28
C GLU A 597 -0.78 -54.41 -17.16
N ALA A 598 -0.86 -54.18 -18.48
CA ALA A 598 0.22 -54.48 -19.40
C ALA A 598 1.53 -53.71 -19.07
N MET A 599 1.41 -52.46 -18.64
CA MET A 599 2.57 -51.67 -18.20
C MET A 599 3.15 -52.17 -16.87
N VAL A 600 2.30 -52.58 -15.93
CA VAL A 600 2.71 -53.17 -14.66
C VAL A 600 3.44 -54.49 -14.90
N ASP A 601 2.88 -55.39 -15.73
CA ASP A 601 3.48 -56.69 -16.05
C ASP A 601 4.86 -56.52 -16.69
N LYS A 602 4.99 -55.56 -17.61
CA LYS A 602 6.28 -55.24 -18.24
C LYS A 602 7.31 -54.75 -17.21
N VAL A 603 6.93 -53.81 -16.34
CA VAL A 603 7.85 -53.27 -15.32
C VAL A 603 8.25 -54.35 -14.31
N ILE A 604 7.34 -55.26 -13.95
CA ILE A 604 7.64 -56.40 -13.07
C ILE A 604 8.62 -57.35 -13.76
N ALA A 605 8.38 -57.70 -15.03
CA ALA A 605 9.25 -58.56 -15.82
C ALA A 605 10.66 -57.97 -16.01
N ASP A 606 10.76 -56.65 -16.19
CA ASP A 606 12.03 -55.94 -16.37
C ASP A 606 12.83 -55.79 -15.05
N ASN A 607 12.22 -56.04 -13.88
CA ASN A 607 12.84 -55.84 -12.57
C ASN A 607 12.69 -57.06 -11.62
N PRO A 608 13.15 -58.27 -12.01
CA PRO A 608 12.91 -59.51 -11.25
C PRO A 608 13.59 -59.52 -9.88
N LYS A 609 14.77 -58.90 -9.75
CA LYS A 609 15.51 -58.82 -8.47
C LYS A 609 14.75 -58.00 -7.43
N GLN A 610 14.09 -56.93 -7.85
CA GLN A 610 13.31 -56.06 -6.99
C GLN A 610 11.99 -56.72 -6.59
N LEU A 611 11.42 -57.57 -7.46
CA LEU A 611 10.24 -58.37 -7.15
C LEU A 611 10.53 -59.39 -6.05
N GLU A 612 11.64 -60.14 -6.16
CA GLU A 612 12.08 -61.08 -5.12
C GLU A 612 12.31 -60.38 -3.78
N GLN A 613 12.94 -59.21 -3.79
CA GLN A 613 13.16 -58.42 -2.57
C GLN A 613 11.85 -57.91 -1.94
N TYR A 614 10.87 -57.53 -2.77
CA TYR A 614 9.55 -57.13 -2.29
C TYR A 614 8.84 -58.31 -1.63
N ARG A 615 8.82 -59.48 -2.29
CA ARG A 615 8.23 -60.73 -1.77
C ARG A 615 8.97 -61.24 -0.52
N ALA A 616 10.25 -60.94 -0.36
CA ALA A 616 11.05 -61.20 0.85
C ALA A 616 10.79 -60.20 2.00
N GLY A 617 9.79 -59.31 1.88
CA GLY A 617 9.32 -58.44 2.96
C GLY A 617 9.77 -56.97 2.89
N LYS A 618 10.50 -56.54 1.85
CA LYS A 618 10.84 -55.11 1.64
C LYS A 618 9.69 -54.35 0.97
N THR A 619 8.60 -54.14 1.71
CA THR A 619 7.37 -53.49 1.21
C THR A 619 7.55 -52.07 0.67
N LYS A 620 8.61 -51.34 1.07
CA LYS A 620 8.96 -50.02 0.52
C LYS A 620 9.26 -50.02 -0.99
N LEU A 621 9.53 -51.19 -1.60
CA LEU A 621 9.77 -51.31 -3.05
C LEU A 621 8.50 -51.11 -3.90
N GLN A 622 7.30 -51.11 -3.31
CA GLN A 622 6.07 -50.77 -4.04
C GLN A 622 6.13 -49.37 -4.66
N GLY A 623 6.72 -48.40 -3.93
CA GLY A 623 6.94 -47.05 -4.45
C GLY A 623 7.93 -46.99 -5.61
N PHE A 624 8.91 -47.90 -5.66
CA PHE A 624 9.83 -48.03 -6.79
C PHE A 624 9.10 -48.52 -8.05
N PHE A 625 8.29 -49.59 -7.93
CA PHE A 625 7.50 -50.10 -9.05
C PHE A 625 6.47 -49.08 -9.54
N ALA A 626 5.77 -48.41 -8.63
CA ALA A 626 4.85 -47.32 -8.98
C ALA A 626 5.57 -46.20 -9.73
N GLY A 627 6.77 -45.79 -9.29
CA GLY A 627 7.59 -44.80 -9.97
C GLY A 627 8.02 -45.23 -11.38
N GLN A 628 8.35 -46.50 -11.58
CA GLN A 628 8.74 -47.04 -12.89
C GLN A 628 7.57 -47.15 -13.86
N VAL A 629 6.39 -47.55 -13.40
CA VAL A 629 5.17 -47.55 -14.23
C VAL A 629 4.74 -46.12 -14.56
N MET A 630 4.89 -45.18 -13.62
CA MET A 630 4.68 -43.75 -13.90
C MET A 630 5.69 -43.21 -14.91
N LYS A 631 6.94 -43.69 -14.91
CA LYS A 631 7.94 -43.33 -15.93
C LYS A 631 7.59 -43.92 -17.30
N ALA A 632 7.19 -45.19 -17.35
CA ALA A 632 6.80 -45.87 -18.59
C ALA A 632 5.55 -45.24 -19.23
N SER A 633 4.57 -44.84 -18.41
CA SER A 633 3.36 -44.14 -18.84
C SER A 633 3.55 -42.64 -19.07
N LYS A 634 4.78 -42.10 -18.94
CA LYS A 634 5.07 -40.66 -18.98
C LYS A 634 4.20 -39.82 -18.03
N GLY A 635 3.86 -40.38 -16.87
CA GLY A 635 3.03 -39.73 -15.84
C GLY A 635 1.52 -39.80 -16.10
N LYS A 636 1.09 -40.54 -17.13
CA LYS A 636 -0.33 -40.62 -17.54
C LYS A 636 -1.11 -41.73 -16.84
N ALA A 637 -0.48 -42.72 -16.20
CA ALA A 637 -1.24 -43.78 -15.53
C ALA A 637 -2.06 -43.21 -14.34
N ASN A 638 -3.31 -43.66 -14.18
CA ASN A 638 -4.13 -43.27 -13.02
C ASN A 638 -3.50 -43.78 -11.70
N PRO A 639 -3.08 -42.91 -10.76
CA PRO A 639 -2.36 -43.35 -9.56
C PRO A 639 -3.17 -44.28 -8.65
N VAL A 640 -4.50 -44.11 -8.57
CA VAL A 640 -5.36 -44.93 -7.71
C VAL A 640 -5.48 -46.33 -8.30
N LEU A 641 -5.78 -46.41 -9.61
CA LEU A 641 -5.93 -47.67 -10.32
C LEU A 641 -4.58 -48.41 -10.45
N LEU A 642 -3.50 -47.68 -10.70
CA LEU A 642 -2.13 -48.19 -10.72
C LEU A 642 -1.75 -48.85 -9.39
N ASN A 643 -1.94 -48.16 -8.26
CA ASN A 643 -1.57 -48.71 -6.96
C ASN A 643 -2.39 -49.95 -6.59
N LYS A 644 -3.66 -50.01 -7.03
CA LYS A 644 -4.51 -51.19 -6.86
C LYS A 644 -4.01 -52.37 -7.68
N ILE A 645 -3.87 -52.23 -9.00
CA ILE A 645 -3.40 -53.29 -9.91
C ILE A 645 -1.99 -53.75 -9.55
N LEU A 646 -1.10 -52.80 -9.23
CA LEU A 646 0.26 -53.11 -8.80
C LEU A 646 0.28 -53.89 -7.49
N GLY A 647 -0.55 -53.52 -6.52
CA GLY A 647 -0.68 -54.25 -5.26
C GLY A 647 -1.20 -55.68 -5.47
N GLU A 648 -2.16 -55.87 -6.37
CA GLU A 648 -2.67 -57.19 -6.74
C GLU A 648 -1.59 -58.04 -7.43
N LYS A 649 -0.86 -57.49 -8.40
CA LYS A 649 0.18 -58.21 -9.17
C LYS A 649 1.44 -58.53 -8.36
N LEU A 650 1.87 -57.65 -7.47
CA LEU A 650 3.04 -57.90 -6.62
C LEU A 650 2.78 -58.99 -5.57
N ASN A 651 1.51 -59.15 -5.15
CA ASN A 651 1.07 -60.13 -4.15
C ASN A 651 0.48 -61.42 -4.78
N ALA A 652 0.09 -61.39 -6.05
CA ALA A 652 -0.27 -62.59 -6.80
C ALA A 652 0.95 -63.52 -6.85
N SER A 653 0.78 -64.75 -6.41
CA SER A 653 1.88 -65.74 -6.23
C SER A 653 2.48 -66.17 -7.56
#